data_AF-A0A346N2C3-F1
#
_entry.id   AF-A0A346N2C3-F1
#
_cell.length_a   1.000
_cell.length_b   1.000
_cell.length_c   1.000
_cell.angle_alpha   90.00
_cell.angle_beta   90.00
_cell.angle_gamma   90.00
#
_symmetry.space_group_name_H-M   'P 1'
#
loop_
_entity.id
_entity.type
_entity.pdbx_description
1 polymer ?
#
loop_
_entity_poly.entity_id
_entity_poly.type
_entity_poly.pdbx_seq_one_letter_code
_entity_poly.pdbx_strand_id
1 'polypeptide(L)'
;MDNFNTGLMPRHSGLQSSITGVIVLCFLALNTAPAAAAIRAKIEQPTPAQALAPRQDQTTLLLEQLQVELAELQVQVKPSRDLIVKRTRKDEKTGKTITDISIIGTPAAPKVQALQERIAKIAAGLRQEDEATLVQFEVDRKHIVDHKLPAVILERHAEVVKLFKAKSVEVQDRLDKLGKAGTVMALHDQSQRLSTLFKLWEPKKAPSFDPKNLPFRTADPKVRKPMTSPVELRKLLAGTLLAQPLLDVAERREDVSASTIAAIEKAVEEGERYIIPADPMQVASAGSLAGLMGSVPMPGPEYLAPTEDVQITPEVQAKALELHNNPVEIYNWVRNNIDYIPSYGSIQGSQLTLDKKAGNAFDTSSLLVALLRAAGVPARYVYGTVDVPAEQLMNWIGGFTNPDAAQNLLGQGGIPNVALTQGGVTKAIRIEHVWVEAFVDYFPSRGAKNREPDAWVPMDASFKQYLYADGMNFDREVPIDSETFLHAVQEGSVVNESEGWIKNLNQANLQIQIDQYQQRLRGYIEQQRQSETINDILGHKEILPKKLSILAAGAPVKIVRVGGRFLQVPDELQHKFRYSIYLDEQQRQLDSPMLSYEIETVKLAGKKVALAFVPASEADRQAVNSYLPMPHEDGSPIEAKDFPRALPGYAIQVTPELRLDGLAVASAGSYTLGTSLTGEGGFTQMDLQGWDLTPDILVAGQIGALGISLQGIAGRQLDSLQARLQDTKQKLLSQNFVDISGEQLSGDLLAAVVWSYLASIESFGYLAQKKTEMVDVPGLSYGFFYAMAIPIRGYGGIVRSLTFPGVLLDAGHIRRTAYSKHNNQSDWIKYNRLKGQHSSAMEHAILEQAFDDPNDDFYPSGISASKALAIAGAEGQKIYTLTAANQGQLMSVQQSPAFMEEARNAFAAGKEIAVHERPINYAGFSGAGYEIIDPQTGAGAYLIQGGARGGQMGTAEGQLLAIVVGLAIFGGLAFGVSALLAGAAGILVLIPLLVTTIALAYIEGADPLNAATFRAIVAILVGAFVAPAIAEQLIISALIAYIFTLLLTVIRS
;
A
#
# COMPACT_ATOMS: atom_id res chain seq x y z
N MET A 1 1.26 -22.80 11.90
CA MET A 1 0.57 -21.51 12.15
C MET A 1 -0.93 -21.59 11.81
N ASP A 2 -1.44 -22.77 11.44
CA ASP A 2 -2.88 -23.06 11.15
C ASP A 2 -3.78 -22.86 12.35
N ASN A 3 -3.20 -23.12 13.51
CA ASN A 3 -3.87 -23.03 14.77
C ASN A 3 -3.75 -21.64 15.41
N PHE A 4 -3.08 -20.68 14.76
CA PHE A 4 -3.11 -19.33 15.29
C PHE A 4 -4.48 -18.66 15.12
N ASN A 5 -5.41 -19.06 14.23
CA ASN A 5 -6.61 -18.20 14.03
C ASN A 5 -7.97 -18.86 13.78
N THR A 6 -8.06 -20.08 13.25
CA THR A 6 -9.38 -20.70 12.99
C THR A 6 -9.86 -21.57 14.15
N GLY A 7 -8.95 -22.26 14.84
CA GLY A 7 -9.24 -23.02 16.06
C GLY A 7 -9.52 -22.15 17.28
N LEU A 8 -9.01 -20.91 17.33
CA LEU A 8 -9.17 -20.00 18.48
C LEU A 8 -10.46 -19.19 18.49
N MET A 9 -11.23 -19.26 17.40
CA MET A 9 -12.53 -18.59 17.33
C MET A 9 -13.66 -19.58 17.65
N PRO A 10 -14.51 -19.30 18.64
CA PRO A 10 -15.71 -20.08 18.88
C PRO A 10 -16.52 -20.23 17.60
N ARG A 11 -17.06 -21.43 17.34
CA ARG A 11 -18.10 -21.64 16.32
C ARG A 11 -19.43 -20.92 16.64
N HIS A 12 -19.48 -20.19 17.76
CA HIS A 12 -20.68 -19.51 18.24
C HIS A 12 -20.73 -18.05 17.78
N SER A 13 -21.88 -17.68 17.21
CA SER A 13 -22.22 -16.36 16.66
C SER A 13 -22.56 -15.30 17.73
N GLY A 14 -21.81 -15.25 18.84
CA GLY A 14 -22.06 -14.32 19.95
C GLY A 14 -21.09 -13.12 19.97
N LEU A 15 -21.54 -11.95 20.44
CA LEU A 15 -20.73 -10.73 20.56
C LEU A 15 -19.45 -10.93 21.40
N GLN A 16 -19.51 -11.83 22.39
CA GLN A 16 -18.38 -12.27 23.22
C GLN A 16 -17.21 -12.85 22.39
N SER A 17 -17.53 -13.60 21.32
CA SER A 17 -16.55 -14.18 20.40
C SER A 17 -15.92 -13.14 19.48
N SER A 18 -16.66 -12.08 19.16
CA SER A 18 -16.21 -11.02 18.25
C SER A 18 -15.25 -10.06 18.95
N ILE A 19 -15.57 -9.59 20.16
CA ILE A 19 -14.72 -8.66 20.93
C ILE A 19 -13.43 -9.34 21.39
N THR A 20 -13.54 -10.53 21.99
CA THR A 20 -12.37 -11.33 22.39
C THR A 20 -11.55 -11.71 21.16
N GLY A 21 -12.22 -12.07 20.06
CA GLY A 21 -11.60 -12.45 18.79
C GLY A 21 -10.74 -11.33 18.20
N VAL A 22 -11.22 -10.08 18.17
CA VAL A 22 -10.45 -8.93 17.67
C VAL A 22 -9.14 -8.77 18.45
N ILE A 23 -9.20 -8.80 19.77
CA ILE A 23 -8.00 -8.60 20.59
C ILE A 23 -7.04 -9.76 20.44
N VAL A 24 -7.56 -10.99 20.52
CA VAL A 24 -6.77 -12.21 20.32
C VAL A 24 -6.09 -12.16 18.95
N LEU A 25 -6.80 -11.79 17.89
CA LEU A 25 -6.22 -11.62 16.55
C LEU A 25 -5.12 -10.56 16.50
N CYS A 26 -5.30 -9.39 17.12
CA CYS A 26 -4.24 -8.38 17.20
C CYS A 26 -2.98 -8.94 17.88
N PHE A 27 -3.14 -9.69 18.98
CA PHE A 27 -2.02 -10.32 19.69
C PHE A 27 -1.39 -11.49 18.94
N LEU A 28 -2.18 -12.27 18.21
CA LEU A 28 -1.69 -13.36 17.36
C LEU A 28 -0.93 -12.80 16.16
N ALA A 29 -1.45 -11.74 15.54
CA ALA A 29 -0.77 -11.02 14.48
C ALA A 29 0.60 -10.49 14.94
N LEU A 30 0.67 -9.90 16.15
CA LEU A 30 1.93 -9.50 16.79
C LEU A 30 2.86 -10.70 16.97
N ASN A 31 2.37 -11.85 17.45
CA ASN A 31 3.18 -13.04 17.64
C ASN A 31 3.68 -13.72 16.36
N THR A 32 3.01 -13.47 15.23
CA THR A 32 3.47 -13.90 13.90
C THR A 32 4.48 -12.94 13.28
N ALA A 33 4.69 -11.76 13.88
CA ALA A 33 5.69 -10.80 13.43
C ALA A 33 7.10 -11.22 13.89
N PRO A 34 8.10 -11.32 12.98
CA PRO A 34 9.45 -11.76 13.34
C PRO A 34 10.15 -10.88 14.40
N ALA A 35 9.75 -9.60 14.49
CA ALA A 35 10.19 -8.57 15.44
C ALA A 35 9.71 -8.79 16.90
N ALA A 36 8.60 -9.50 17.11
CA ALA A 36 7.95 -9.60 18.42
C ALA A 36 8.77 -10.35 19.49
N ALA A 37 9.73 -11.18 19.07
CA ALA A 37 10.62 -11.89 19.99
C ALA A 37 11.61 -10.97 20.72
N ALA A 38 12.00 -9.83 20.13
CA ALA A 38 12.94 -8.86 20.72
C ALA A 38 12.22 -7.82 21.59
N ILE A 39 11.01 -7.41 21.18
CA ILE A 39 10.08 -6.59 21.98
C ILE A 39 9.83 -7.23 23.37
N ARG A 40 9.80 -8.56 23.43
CA ARG A 40 9.51 -9.38 24.62
C ARG A 40 10.47 -9.13 25.81
N ALA A 41 11.75 -8.83 25.56
CA ALA A 41 12.71 -8.59 26.64
C ALA A 41 12.61 -7.16 27.22
N LYS A 42 12.01 -6.22 26.49
CA LYS A 42 11.97 -4.79 26.86
C LYS A 42 10.60 -4.29 27.32
N ILE A 43 9.48 -4.94 26.93
CA ILE A 43 8.15 -4.60 27.50
C ILE A 43 8.12 -4.80 29.03
N GLU A 44 8.90 -5.74 29.56
CA GLU A 44 9.00 -5.99 31.01
C GLU A 44 9.87 -4.96 31.77
N GLN A 45 10.60 -4.08 31.08
CA GLN A 45 11.33 -2.98 31.70
C GLN A 45 10.76 -1.63 31.22
N PRO A 46 9.97 -0.93 32.05
CA PRO A 46 9.58 0.43 31.75
C PRO A 46 10.81 1.33 31.97
N THR A 47 11.74 1.33 31.03
CA THR A 47 12.73 2.40 30.97
C THR A 47 12.08 3.50 30.14
N PRO A 48 11.78 4.68 30.71
CA PRO A 48 11.43 5.85 29.93
C PRO A 48 12.69 6.25 29.17
N ALA A 49 12.98 5.59 28.04
CA ALA A 49 13.82 6.17 27.02
C ALA A 49 13.19 7.53 26.76
N GLN A 50 13.94 8.60 27.04
CA GLN A 50 13.48 9.97 27.02
C GLN A 50 12.80 10.21 25.69
N ALA A 51 11.47 10.10 25.70
CA ALA A 51 10.66 10.38 24.55
C ALA A 51 10.86 11.87 24.29
N LEU A 52 11.72 12.21 23.33
CA LEU A 52 11.56 13.41 22.53
C LEU A 52 10.29 13.21 21.71
N ALA A 53 9.14 13.09 22.38
CA ALA A 53 7.86 13.27 21.75
C ALA A 53 7.95 14.62 21.04
N PRO A 54 7.60 14.72 19.75
CA PRO A 54 7.44 16.02 19.14
C PRO A 54 6.44 16.76 20.01
N ARG A 55 6.91 17.74 20.79
CA ARG A 55 6.06 18.61 21.57
C ARG A 55 5.09 19.19 20.55
N GLN A 56 3.80 18.86 20.65
CA GLN A 56 2.80 19.55 19.85
C GLN A 56 3.05 21.05 20.03
N ASP A 57 3.17 21.75 18.91
CA ASP A 57 3.43 23.18 18.91
C ASP A 57 2.41 23.88 19.81
N GLN A 58 2.92 24.63 20.79
CA GLN A 58 2.10 25.18 21.86
C GLN A 58 1.08 26.20 21.33
N THR A 59 1.40 26.87 20.22
CA THR A 59 0.45 27.73 19.49
C THR A 59 -0.74 26.92 18.97
N THR A 60 -0.49 25.78 18.32
CA THR A 60 -1.52 24.89 17.77
C THR A 60 -2.45 24.37 18.88
N LEU A 61 -1.88 23.90 19.99
CA LEU A 61 -2.64 23.39 21.13
C LEU A 61 -3.52 24.49 21.77
N LEU A 62 -2.99 25.71 21.91
CA LEU A 62 -3.76 26.84 22.44
C LEU A 62 -4.90 27.24 21.49
N LEU A 63 -4.70 27.18 20.17
CA LEU A 63 -5.74 27.45 19.18
C LEU A 63 -6.86 26.39 19.22
N GLU A 64 -6.53 25.10 19.36
CA GLU A 64 -7.52 24.03 19.52
C GLU A 64 -8.33 24.20 20.81
N GLN A 65 -7.66 24.46 21.94
CA GLN A 65 -8.32 24.76 23.20
C GLN A 65 -9.24 25.98 23.09
N LEU A 66 -8.78 27.04 22.42
CA LEU A 66 -9.58 28.22 22.19
C LEU A 66 -10.85 27.90 21.40
N GLN A 67 -10.76 27.08 20.36
CA GLN A 67 -11.92 26.67 19.56
C GLN A 67 -12.95 25.88 20.40
N VAL A 68 -12.49 24.98 21.27
CA VAL A 68 -13.36 24.23 22.20
C VAL A 68 -14.09 25.18 23.15
N GLU A 69 -13.36 26.10 23.78
CA GLU A 69 -13.93 27.08 24.71
C GLU A 69 -14.88 28.07 24.00
N LEU A 70 -14.56 28.46 22.76
CA LEU A 70 -15.46 29.29 21.94
C LEU A 70 -16.75 28.54 21.59
N ALA A 71 -16.68 27.24 21.28
CA ALA A 71 -17.86 26.43 21.00
C ALA A 71 -18.75 26.30 22.24
N GLU A 72 -18.17 26.04 23.41
CA GLU A 72 -18.92 26.01 24.67
C GLU A 72 -19.54 27.38 24.98
N LEU A 73 -18.78 28.47 24.83
CA LEU A 73 -19.28 29.83 25.01
C LEU A 73 -20.48 30.09 24.10
N GLN A 74 -20.40 29.75 22.82
CA GLN A 74 -21.50 29.93 21.86
C GLN A 74 -22.78 29.20 22.26
N VAL A 75 -22.67 28.01 22.86
CA VAL A 75 -23.81 27.27 23.41
C VAL A 75 -24.43 28.01 24.60
N GLN A 76 -23.60 28.52 25.51
CA GLN A 76 -24.06 29.23 26.71
C GLN A 76 -24.65 30.62 26.41
N VAL A 77 -24.15 31.31 25.37
CA VAL A 77 -24.61 32.64 24.98
C VAL A 77 -25.57 32.63 23.79
N LYS A 78 -26.21 31.49 23.50
CA LYS A 78 -27.17 31.37 22.40
C LYS A 78 -28.35 32.32 22.64
N PRO A 79 -28.63 33.28 21.73
CA PRO A 79 -29.70 34.25 21.95
C PRO A 79 -31.07 33.54 22.00
N SER A 80 -31.78 33.71 23.11
CA SER A 80 -33.16 33.21 23.27
C SER A 80 -34.14 34.12 22.51
N ARG A 81 -35.15 33.52 21.86
CA ARG A 81 -36.21 34.26 21.13
C ARG A 81 -36.99 35.25 22.01
N ASP A 82 -36.94 35.08 23.33
CA ASP A 82 -37.70 35.86 24.31
C ASP A 82 -37.06 37.22 24.70
N LEU A 83 -35.87 37.55 24.18
CA LEU A 83 -35.14 38.79 24.54
C LEU A 83 -35.42 39.98 23.61
N ILE A 84 -36.36 39.85 22.66
CA ILE A 84 -36.77 40.91 21.73
C ILE A 84 -37.94 41.70 22.35
N VAL A 85 -37.68 42.87 22.93
CA VAL A 85 -38.74 43.78 23.38
C VAL A 85 -39.14 44.70 22.24
N LYS A 86 -40.33 44.51 21.68
CA LYS A 86 -40.96 45.44 20.74
C LYS A 86 -41.70 46.52 21.53
N ARG A 87 -41.16 47.74 21.59
CA ARG A 87 -41.86 48.91 22.10
C ARG A 87 -42.44 49.69 20.95
N THR A 88 -43.76 49.77 20.90
CA THR A 88 -44.45 50.62 19.92
C THR A 88 -44.72 51.98 20.54
N ARG A 89 -44.22 53.05 19.91
CA ARG A 89 -44.56 54.44 20.25
C ARG A 89 -45.15 55.14 19.04
N LYS A 90 -46.06 56.08 19.25
CA LYS A 90 -46.53 56.96 18.18
C LYS A 90 -45.60 58.17 18.08
N ASP A 91 -45.14 58.44 16.87
CA ASP A 91 -44.41 59.66 16.56
C ASP A 91 -45.36 60.86 16.72
N GLU A 92 -45.05 61.76 17.64
CA GLU A 92 -45.92 62.89 18.00
C GLU A 92 -46.05 63.93 16.88
N LYS A 93 -45.16 63.94 15.89
CA LYS A 93 -45.21 64.88 14.75
C LYS A 93 -45.95 64.31 13.54
N THR A 94 -45.91 62.99 13.34
CA THR A 94 -46.44 62.35 12.13
C THR A 94 -47.60 61.38 12.38
N GLY A 95 -47.92 61.08 13.65
CA GLY A 95 -48.99 60.16 14.04
C GLY A 95 -48.73 58.68 13.70
N LYS A 96 -47.58 58.36 13.08
CA LYS A 96 -47.20 57.01 12.68
C LYS A 96 -46.71 56.20 13.88
N THR A 97 -47.14 54.95 13.95
CA THR A 97 -46.70 53.98 14.95
C THR A 97 -45.29 53.49 14.58
N ILE A 98 -44.30 53.85 15.40
CA ILE A 98 -42.91 53.40 15.31
C ILE A 98 -42.75 52.21 16.27
N THR A 99 -42.26 51.08 15.77
CA THR A 99 -41.90 49.92 16.61
C THR A 99 -40.40 49.94 16.84
N ASP A 100 -39.98 50.39 18.03
CA ASP A 100 -38.60 50.27 18.48
C ASP A 100 -38.37 48.83 18.97
N ILE A 101 -37.40 48.15 18.38
CA ILE A 101 -36.96 46.83 18.83
C ILE A 101 -35.75 47.05 19.75
N SER A 102 -35.90 46.84 21.05
CA SER A 102 -34.79 46.86 22.01
C SER A 102 -34.52 45.45 22.53
N ILE A 103 -33.27 45.02 22.46
CA ILE A 103 -32.82 43.74 23.03
C ILE A 103 -32.29 44.03 24.43
N ILE A 104 -32.89 43.43 25.48
CA ILE A 104 -32.40 43.59 26.84
C ILE A 104 -31.10 42.77 26.96
N GLY A 105 -29.97 43.44 27.17
CA GLY A 105 -28.71 42.77 27.47
C GLY A 105 -28.75 42.22 28.89
N THR A 106 -28.99 40.92 29.04
CA THR A 106 -28.79 40.24 30.32
C THR A 106 -27.28 40.16 30.63
N PRO A 107 -26.87 40.46 31.88
CA PRO A 107 -25.50 40.22 32.33
C PRO A 107 -25.11 38.74 32.16
N ALA A 108 -23.84 38.49 31.88
CA ALA A 108 -23.30 37.14 31.77
C ALA A 108 -23.44 36.39 33.11
N ALA A 109 -24.02 35.18 33.08
CA ALA A 109 -24.10 34.31 34.26
C ALA A 109 -22.67 33.91 34.74
N PRO A 110 -22.48 33.51 36.02
CA PRO A 110 -21.16 33.14 36.55
C PRO A 110 -20.40 32.09 35.72
N LYS A 111 -21.11 31.13 35.11
CA LYS A 111 -20.51 30.14 34.19
C LYS A 111 -19.91 30.77 32.92
N VAL A 112 -20.53 31.83 32.40
CA VAL A 112 -20.05 32.58 31.23
C VAL A 112 -18.82 33.41 31.60
N GLN A 113 -18.79 33.98 32.82
CA GLN A 113 -17.60 34.67 33.33
C GLN A 113 -16.40 33.73 33.48
N ALA A 114 -16.61 32.51 34.01
CA ALA A 114 -15.57 31.49 34.10
C ALA A 114 -15.03 31.07 32.71
N LEU A 115 -15.92 30.93 31.71
CA LEU A 115 -15.53 30.71 30.32
C LEU A 115 -14.65 31.84 29.76
N GLN A 116 -15.03 33.11 30.02
CA GLN A 116 -14.23 34.27 29.62
C GLN A 116 -12.85 34.29 30.30
N GLU A 117 -12.74 33.89 31.56
CA GLU A 117 -11.46 33.76 32.27
C GLU A 117 -10.56 32.68 31.66
N ARG A 118 -11.12 31.52 31.30
CA ARG A 118 -10.36 30.46 30.60
C ARG A 118 -9.87 30.93 29.24
N ILE A 119 -10.74 31.59 28.46
CA ILE A 119 -10.37 32.18 27.17
C ILE A 119 -9.30 33.27 27.34
N ALA A 120 -9.38 34.11 28.38
CA ALA A 120 -8.36 35.11 28.67
C ALA A 120 -7.00 34.49 29.00
N LYS A 121 -6.98 33.35 29.71
CA LYS A 121 -5.76 32.59 29.99
C LYS A 121 -5.14 32.04 28.69
N ILE A 122 -5.97 31.50 27.80
CA ILE A 122 -5.52 31.03 26.49
C ILE A 122 -4.97 32.20 25.65
N ALA A 123 -5.66 33.35 25.66
CA ALA A 123 -5.21 34.56 24.97
C ALA A 123 -3.83 35.05 25.47
N ALA A 124 -3.59 34.99 26.78
CA ALA A 124 -2.29 35.32 27.35
C ALA A 124 -1.19 34.35 26.90
N GLY A 125 -1.49 33.04 26.86
CA GLY A 125 -0.57 32.03 26.32
C GLY A 125 -0.23 32.29 24.85
N LEU A 126 -1.24 32.63 24.04
CA LEU A 126 -1.05 32.97 22.63
C LEU A 126 -0.13 34.19 22.44
N ARG A 127 -0.20 35.21 23.30
CA ARG A 127 0.73 36.35 23.24
C ARG A 127 2.18 35.94 23.49
N GLN A 128 2.40 35.03 24.45
CA GLN A 128 3.73 34.51 24.74
C GLN A 128 4.31 33.75 23.54
N GLU A 129 3.48 32.94 22.86
CA GLU A 129 3.87 32.24 21.63
C GLU A 129 4.12 33.21 20.46
N ASP A 130 3.38 34.32 20.39
CA ASP A 130 3.59 35.36 19.38
C ASP A 130 4.97 36.01 19.54
N GLU A 131 5.36 36.34 20.78
CA GLU A 131 6.68 36.87 21.10
C GLU A 131 7.79 35.86 20.75
N ALA A 132 7.63 34.59 21.12
CA ALA A 132 8.57 33.53 20.77
C ALA A 132 8.73 33.37 19.24
N THR A 133 7.63 33.47 18.50
CA THR A 133 7.63 33.40 17.03
C THR A 133 8.39 34.57 16.41
N LEU A 134 8.22 35.79 16.93
CA LEU A 134 8.95 36.97 16.45
C LEU A 134 10.46 36.86 16.72
N VAL A 135 10.85 36.28 17.86
CA VAL A 135 12.25 35.97 18.16
C VAL A 135 12.80 34.97 17.16
N GLN A 136 12.06 33.90 16.86
CA GLN A 136 12.47 32.91 15.86
C GLN A 136 12.64 33.53 14.46
N PHE A 137 11.72 34.41 14.04
CA PHE A 137 11.89 35.12 12.77
C PHE A 137 13.15 35.97 12.74
N GLU A 138 13.57 36.60 13.83
CA GLU A 138 14.82 37.35 13.86
C GLU A 138 16.04 36.43 13.74
N VAL A 139 15.99 35.23 14.33
CA VAL A 139 17.01 34.17 14.13
C VAL A 139 17.08 33.77 12.66
N ASP A 140 15.95 33.49 12.03
CA ASP A 140 15.88 33.13 10.61
C ASP A 140 16.41 34.27 9.71
N ARG A 141 16.05 35.53 10.02
CA ARG A 141 16.54 36.71 9.29
C ARG A 141 18.05 36.82 9.37
N LYS A 142 18.61 36.62 10.57
CA LYS A 142 20.06 36.64 10.79
C LYS A 142 20.73 35.52 9.99
N HIS A 143 20.17 34.30 10.01
CA HIS A 143 20.67 33.18 9.20
C HIS A 143 20.70 33.51 7.70
N ILE A 144 19.61 34.06 7.16
CA ILE A 144 19.49 34.46 5.75
C ILE A 144 20.59 35.46 5.36
N VAL A 145 20.84 36.45 6.21
CA VAL A 145 21.85 37.50 5.98
C VAL A 145 23.28 36.95 6.10
N ASP A 146 23.56 36.20 7.18
CA ASP A 146 24.88 35.67 7.47
C ASP A 146 25.35 34.69 6.37
N HIS A 147 24.42 33.90 5.82
CA HIS A 147 24.69 32.95 4.72
C HIS A 147 24.58 33.57 3.31
N LYS A 148 24.33 34.88 3.21
CA LYS A 148 24.25 35.63 1.94
C LYS A 148 23.25 35.03 0.94
N LEU A 149 22.10 34.59 1.43
CA LEU A 149 21.08 33.99 0.58
C LEU A 149 20.49 35.02 -0.41
N PRO A 150 19.94 34.56 -1.56
CA PRO A 150 19.37 35.46 -2.57
C PRO A 150 18.26 36.36 -2.03
N ALA A 151 18.13 37.56 -2.61
CA ALA A 151 17.20 38.60 -2.15
C ALA A 151 15.74 38.12 -2.03
N VAL A 152 15.30 37.24 -2.94
CA VAL A 152 13.95 36.66 -2.93
C VAL A 152 13.63 35.92 -1.62
N ILE A 153 14.62 35.31 -0.95
CA ILE A 153 14.42 34.63 0.33
C ILE A 153 14.19 35.65 1.45
N LEU A 154 14.94 36.74 1.45
CA LEU A 154 14.78 37.84 2.40
C LEU A 154 13.46 38.59 2.19
N GLU A 155 13.02 38.75 0.94
CA GLU A 155 11.71 39.33 0.59
C GLU A 155 10.56 38.48 1.12
N ARG A 156 10.56 37.16 0.83
CA ARG A 156 9.55 36.22 1.37
C ARG A 156 9.51 36.24 2.90
N HIS A 157 10.68 36.30 3.54
CA HIS A 157 10.77 36.44 4.99
C HIS A 157 10.10 37.73 5.49
N ALA A 158 10.43 38.88 4.89
CA ALA A 158 9.86 40.18 5.28
C ALA A 158 8.33 40.23 5.09
N GLU A 159 7.82 39.65 4.00
CA GLU A 159 6.39 39.53 3.74
C GLU A 159 5.66 38.70 4.79
N VAL A 160 6.23 37.56 5.17
CA VAL A 160 5.64 36.64 6.16
C VAL A 160 5.66 37.24 7.56
N VAL A 161 6.74 37.91 7.97
CA VAL A 161 6.80 38.63 9.24
C VAL A 161 5.72 39.73 9.29
N LYS A 162 5.54 40.48 8.20
CA LYS A 162 4.51 41.51 8.10
C LYS A 162 3.11 40.90 8.21
N LEU A 163 2.85 39.80 7.51
CA LEU A 163 1.57 39.11 7.54
C LEU A 163 1.26 38.54 8.93
N PHE A 164 2.23 37.85 9.54
CA PHE A 164 2.11 37.30 10.90
C PHE A 164 1.76 38.39 11.92
N LYS A 165 2.48 39.52 11.92
CA LYS A 165 2.20 40.66 12.81
C LYS A 165 0.78 41.19 12.64
N ALA A 166 0.34 41.37 11.39
CA ALA A 166 -1.02 41.84 11.11
C ALA A 166 -2.08 40.85 11.63
N LYS A 167 -1.85 39.54 11.46
CA LYS A 167 -2.77 38.49 11.91
C LYS A 167 -2.79 38.31 13.42
N SER A 168 -1.64 38.35 14.09
CA SER A 168 -1.55 38.34 15.56
C SER A 168 -2.35 39.50 16.16
N VAL A 169 -2.15 40.73 15.66
CA VAL A 169 -2.91 41.91 16.12
C VAL A 169 -4.42 41.72 15.93
N GLU A 170 -4.85 41.17 14.79
CA GLU A 170 -6.27 40.89 14.53
C GLU A 170 -6.87 39.90 15.54
N VAL A 171 -6.16 38.81 15.86
CA VAL A 171 -6.63 37.83 16.86
C VAL A 171 -6.68 38.44 18.24
N GLN A 172 -5.62 39.12 18.65
CA GLN A 172 -5.51 39.69 19.98
C GLN A 172 -6.57 40.76 20.24
N ASP A 173 -6.82 41.65 19.27
CA ASP A 173 -7.90 42.65 19.36
C ASP A 173 -9.29 42.00 19.53
N ARG A 174 -9.56 40.90 18.79
CA ARG A 174 -10.83 40.18 18.90
C ARG A 174 -10.96 39.45 20.24
N LEU A 175 -9.89 38.84 20.74
CA LEU A 175 -9.86 38.20 22.06
C LEU A 175 -10.07 39.23 23.19
N ASP A 176 -9.43 40.40 23.09
CA ASP A 176 -9.63 41.49 24.06
C ASP A 176 -11.06 42.03 24.03
N LYS A 177 -11.67 42.17 22.85
CA LYS A 177 -13.08 42.56 22.70
C LYS A 177 -14.02 41.51 23.30
N LEU A 178 -13.74 40.23 23.10
CA LEU A 178 -14.50 39.13 23.70
C LEU A 178 -14.39 39.13 25.23
N GLY A 179 -13.19 39.35 25.79
CA GLY A 179 -12.97 39.46 27.23
C GLY A 179 -13.69 40.66 27.86
N LYS A 180 -13.81 41.79 27.13
CA LYS A 180 -14.50 43.02 27.59
C LYS A 180 -16.00 43.02 27.31
N ALA A 181 -16.54 42.04 26.60
CA ALA A 181 -17.96 42.01 26.23
C ALA A 181 -18.85 41.74 27.45
N GLY A 182 -19.63 42.75 27.85
CA GLY A 182 -20.50 42.69 29.03
C GLY A 182 -21.92 42.15 28.78
N THR A 183 -22.28 41.84 27.54
CA THR A 183 -23.63 41.33 27.19
C THR A 183 -23.54 40.00 26.46
N VAL A 184 -24.54 39.13 26.67
CA VAL A 184 -24.69 37.83 25.98
C VAL A 184 -24.60 37.97 24.47
N MET A 185 -25.22 39.01 23.88
CA MET A 185 -25.22 39.24 22.44
C MET A 185 -23.85 39.67 21.91
N ALA A 186 -23.12 40.53 22.63
CA ALA A 186 -21.76 40.90 22.25
C ALA A 186 -20.80 39.71 22.35
N LEU A 187 -20.94 38.87 23.38
CA LEU A 187 -20.20 37.61 23.52
C LEU A 187 -20.48 36.65 22.36
N HIS A 188 -21.74 36.53 21.96
CA HIS A 188 -22.14 35.68 20.84
C HIS A 188 -21.55 36.19 19.52
N ASP A 189 -21.69 37.48 19.20
CA ASP A 189 -21.15 38.05 17.96
C ASP A 189 -19.62 37.95 17.88
N GLN A 190 -18.90 38.29 18.96
CA GLN A 190 -17.44 38.20 18.96
C GLN A 190 -16.95 36.75 18.88
N SER A 191 -17.59 35.81 19.58
CA SER A 191 -17.22 34.39 19.50
C SER A 191 -17.51 33.79 18.12
N GLN A 192 -18.59 34.19 17.44
CA GLN A 192 -18.89 33.78 16.07
C GLN A 192 -17.86 34.34 15.07
N ARG A 193 -17.45 35.60 15.22
CA ARG A 193 -16.41 36.21 14.37
C ARG A 193 -15.06 35.53 14.54
N LEU A 194 -14.64 35.24 15.77
CA LEU A 194 -13.41 34.49 16.05
C LEU A 194 -13.47 33.08 15.46
N SER A 195 -14.57 32.36 15.68
CA SER A 195 -14.76 31.02 15.10
C SER A 195 -14.74 31.05 13.57
N THR A 196 -15.38 32.04 12.94
CA THR A 196 -15.35 32.21 11.48
C THR A 196 -13.94 32.53 10.97
N LEU A 197 -13.20 33.37 11.69
CA LEU A 197 -11.82 33.69 11.36
C LEU A 197 -10.92 32.45 11.42
N PHE A 198 -11.04 31.65 12.47
CA PHE A 198 -10.27 30.42 12.58
C PHE A 198 -10.64 29.38 11.52
N LYS A 199 -11.93 29.24 11.19
CA LYS A 199 -12.35 28.39 10.06
C LYS A 199 -11.73 28.78 8.72
N LEU A 200 -11.46 30.06 8.50
CA LEU A 200 -10.77 30.53 7.28
C LEU A 200 -9.27 30.19 7.29
N TRP A 201 -8.69 29.87 8.44
CA TRP A 201 -7.27 29.57 8.61
C TRP A 201 -7.00 28.09 8.84
N GLU A 202 -8.04 27.32 9.17
CA GLU A 202 -7.95 25.88 9.24
C GLU A 202 -7.35 25.35 7.93
N PRO A 203 -6.36 24.44 8.03
CA PRO A 203 -5.87 23.77 6.84
C PRO A 203 -7.06 23.14 6.11
N LYS A 204 -7.06 23.23 4.79
CA LYS A 204 -8.07 22.54 3.99
C LYS A 204 -8.09 21.07 4.41
N LYS A 205 -9.29 20.54 4.67
CA LYS A 205 -9.46 19.21 5.24
C LYS A 205 -8.69 18.19 4.40
N ALA A 206 -7.93 17.33 5.08
CA ALA A 206 -7.41 16.11 4.47
C ALA A 206 -8.59 15.28 3.93
N PRO A 207 -8.35 14.38 2.96
CA PRO A 207 -9.38 13.51 2.44
C PRO A 207 -10.09 12.79 3.58
N SER A 208 -11.42 12.88 3.62
CA SER A 208 -12.20 12.12 4.59
C SER A 208 -12.04 10.63 4.29
N PHE A 209 -11.84 9.82 5.31
CA PHE A 209 -11.90 8.38 5.19
C PHE A 209 -13.24 7.96 4.56
N ASP A 210 -13.19 7.18 3.47
CA ASP A 210 -14.37 6.62 2.82
C ASP A 210 -14.63 5.21 3.36
N PRO A 211 -15.62 5.02 4.26
CA PRO A 211 -15.91 3.71 4.80
C PRO A 211 -16.48 2.73 3.76
N LYS A 212 -16.83 3.17 2.54
CA LYS A 212 -17.26 2.28 1.45
C LYS A 212 -16.10 1.68 0.69
N ASN A 213 -14.92 2.31 0.74
CA ASN A 213 -13.74 1.88 0.02
C ASN A 213 -12.60 1.51 0.99
N LEU A 214 -12.76 0.37 1.67
CA LEU A 214 -11.81 -0.09 2.68
C LEU A 214 -10.46 -0.51 2.04
N PRO A 215 -9.31 -0.11 2.63
CA PRO A 215 -7.97 -0.37 2.08
C PRO A 215 -7.62 -1.85 1.90
N PHE A 216 -8.00 -2.71 2.85
CA PHE A 216 -7.67 -4.13 2.85
C PHE A 216 -8.89 -4.94 2.44
N ARG A 217 -8.97 -5.32 1.17
CA ARG A 217 -10.16 -6.01 0.64
C ARG A 217 -9.85 -6.98 -0.48
N THR A 218 -10.78 -7.90 -0.69
CA THR A 218 -10.89 -8.64 -1.95
C THR A 218 -11.56 -7.77 -3.01
N ALA A 219 -11.25 -8.00 -4.28
CA ALA A 219 -11.98 -7.38 -5.39
C ALA A 219 -13.48 -7.78 -5.39
N ASP A 220 -14.32 -7.04 -6.11
CA ASP A 220 -15.74 -7.40 -6.29
C ASP A 220 -15.85 -8.63 -7.20
N PRO A 221 -16.55 -9.71 -6.80
CA PRO A 221 -16.76 -10.88 -7.66
C PRO A 221 -17.69 -10.62 -8.85
N LYS A 222 -18.37 -9.47 -8.93
CA LYS A 222 -19.32 -9.19 -10.01
C LYS A 222 -18.57 -8.81 -11.28
N VAL A 223 -18.81 -9.61 -12.31
CA VAL A 223 -18.30 -9.39 -13.66
C VAL A 223 -19.44 -9.55 -14.66
N ARG A 224 -19.25 -8.97 -15.85
CA ARG A 224 -20.15 -9.21 -16.97
C ARG A 224 -20.06 -10.66 -17.46
N LYS A 225 -21.10 -11.10 -18.18
CA LYS A 225 -21.06 -12.39 -18.89
C LYS A 225 -20.06 -12.34 -20.06
N PRO A 226 -19.47 -13.49 -20.43
CA PRO A 226 -18.68 -13.63 -21.65
C PRO A 226 -19.48 -13.25 -22.89
N MET A 227 -18.90 -12.42 -23.75
CA MET A 227 -19.46 -12.13 -25.07
C MET A 227 -19.35 -13.36 -25.96
N THR A 228 -20.34 -13.62 -26.80
CA THR A 228 -20.33 -14.78 -27.74
C THR A 228 -20.44 -14.36 -29.20
N SER A 229 -20.64 -13.06 -29.45
CA SER A 229 -20.66 -12.44 -30.77
C SER A 229 -19.27 -11.89 -31.12
N PRO A 230 -18.71 -12.20 -32.31
CA PRO A 230 -17.46 -11.58 -32.76
C PRO A 230 -17.56 -10.08 -32.90
N VAL A 231 -18.74 -9.56 -33.24
CA VAL A 231 -18.93 -8.11 -33.41
C VAL A 231 -18.81 -7.42 -32.06
N GLU A 232 -19.37 -7.99 -31.00
CA GLU A 232 -19.25 -7.44 -29.64
C GLU A 232 -17.82 -7.55 -29.12
N LEU A 233 -17.18 -8.70 -29.31
CA LEU A 233 -15.78 -8.89 -28.94
C LEU A 233 -14.87 -7.90 -29.69
N ARG A 234 -15.07 -7.68 -30.99
CA ARG A 234 -14.29 -6.68 -31.74
C ARG A 234 -14.56 -5.26 -31.29
N LYS A 235 -15.80 -4.92 -30.96
CA LYS A 235 -16.14 -3.59 -30.41
C LYS A 235 -15.45 -3.33 -29.07
N LEU A 236 -15.34 -4.35 -28.22
CA LEU A 236 -14.58 -4.25 -26.98
C LEU A 236 -13.11 -3.92 -27.24
N LEU A 237 -12.50 -4.55 -28.25
CA LEU A 237 -11.08 -4.40 -28.60
C LEU A 237 -10.77 -3.17 -29.46
N ALA A 238 -11.79 -2.46 -29.96
CA ALA A 238 -11.63 -1.27 -30.81
C ALA A 238 -11.78 0.05 -30.04
N GLY A 239 -11.99 -0.01 -28.72
CA GLY A 239 -12.20 1.14 -27.86
C GLY A 239 -13.57 1.81 -28.02
N THR A 240 -14.17 2.23 -26.92
CA THR A 240 -15.49 2.89 -26.87
C THR A 240 -15.49 4.32 -27.45
N LEU A 241 -14.36 4.81 -27.96
CA LEU A 241 -14.22 6.20 -28.44
C LEU A 241 -14.77 6.44 -29.86
N LEU A 242 -15.11 5.40 -30.63
CA LEU A 242 -15.61 5.55 -32.00
C LEU A 242 -17.09 5.21 -32.21
N ALA A 243 -17.87 4.89 -31.16
CA ALA A 243 -19.24 4.42 -31.37
C ALA A 243 -20.34 5.38 -30.89
N GLN A 244 -20.18 6.11 -29.79
CA GLN A 244 -21.29 6.88 -29.21
C GLN A 244 -21.70 8.12 -30.01
N PRO A 245 -20.78 8.98 -30.48
CA PRO A 245 -21.16 10.11 -31.34
C PRO A 245 -21.71 9.64 -32.70
N LEU A 246 -21.27 8.49 -33.19
CA LEU A 246 -21.63 7.93 -34.49
C LEU A 246 -22.97 7.17 -34.46
N LEU A 247 -23.33 6.57 -33.33
CA LEU A 247 -24.68 6.03 -33.08
C LEU A 247 -25.71 7.17 -32.94
N ASP A 248 -25.37 8.27 -32.25
CA ASP A 248 -26.22 9.45 -32.12
C ASP A 248 -26.46 10.16 -33.47
N VAL A 249 -25.50 10.10 -34.41
CA VAL A 249 -25.62 10.63 -35.78
C VAL A 249 -26.37 9.65 -36.70
N ALA A 250 -26.16 8.33 -36.54
CA ALA A 250 -26.85 7.32 -37.33
C ALA A 250 -28.34 7.17 -36.98
N GLU A 251 -28.74 7.46 -35.74
CA GLU A 251 -30.16 7.51 -35.33
C GLU A 251 -30.90 8.76 -35.85
N ARG A 252 -30.18 9.78 -36.35
CA ARG A 252 -30.73 11.06 -36.82
C ARG A 252 -30.83 11.23 -38.34
N ARG A 253 -30.80 10.16 -39.13
CA ARG A 253 -30.69 10.19 -40.60
C ARG A 253 -31.44 11.34 -41.29
N GLU A 254 -30.71 12.16 -42.03
CA GLU A 254 -30.60 12.18 -43.50
C GLU A 254 -29.36 13.04 -43.82
N ASP A 255 -28.56 12.68 -44.84
CA ASP A 255 -27.37 13.42 -45.32
C ASP A 255 -26.07 13.35 -44.49
N VAL A 256 -25.47 12.15 -44.42
CA VAL A 256 -24.04 12.01 -44.05
C VAL A 256 -23.18 12.17 -45.30
N SER A 257 -22.27 13.15 -45.31
CA SER A 257 -21.40 13.42 -46.46
C SER A 257 -20.39 12.28 -46.72
N ALA A 258 -19.99 12.08 -47.98
CA ALA A 258 -18.96 11.09 -48.35
C ALA A 258 -17.62 11.32 -47.63
N SER A 259 -17.30 12.57 -47.26
CA SER A 259 -16.11 12.90 -46.46
C SER A 259 -16.22 12.43 -45.01
N THR A 260 -17.44 12.39 -44.46
CA THR A 260 -17.71 11.87 -43.12
C THR A 260 -17.67 10.34 -43.14
N ILE A 261 -18.21 9.70 -44.18
CA ILE A 261 -18.07 8.25 -44.40
C ILE A 261 -16.59 7.86 -44.55
N ALA A 262 -15.82 8.59 -45.35
CA ALA A 262 -14.38 8.33 -45.51
C ALA A 262 -13.58 8.59 -44.21
N ALA A 263 -13.99 9.56 -43.39
CA ALA A 263 -13.38 9.78 -42.07
C ALA A 263 -13.75 8.66 -41.07
N ILE A 264 -14.97 8.12 -41.15
CA ILE A 264 -15.41 6.95 -40.38
C ILE A 264 -14.65 5.71 -40.84
N GLU A 265 -14.56 5.45 -42.14
CA GLU A 265 -13.82 4.32 -42.71
C GLU A 265 -12.33 4.41 -42.37
N LYS A 266 -11.74 5.61 -42.41
CA LYS A 266 -10.35 5.84 -42.02
C LYS A 266 -10.12 5.67 -40.50
N ALA A 267 -11.05 6.13 -39.67
CA ALA A 267 -10.97 5.93 -38.21
C ALA A 267 -11.20 4.46 -37.81
N VAL A 268 -12.07 3.76 -38.54
CA VAL A 268 -12.25 2.30 -38.44
C VAL A 268 -10.99 1.58 -38.93
N GLU A 269 -10.37 1.98 -40.04
CA GLU A 269 -9.08 1.43 -40.49
C GLU A 269 -7.95 1.71 -39.50
N GLU A 270 -7.91 2.88 -38.87
CA GLU A 270 -6.92 3.25 -37.85
C GLU A 270 -7.13 2.48 -36.52
N GLY A 271 -8.37 2.17 -36.14
CA GLY A 271 -8.71 1.27 -35.02
C GLY A 271 -8.60 -0.23 -35.36
N GLU A 272 -8.73 -0.61 -36.64
CA GLU A 272 -8.56 -1.97 -37.14
C GLU A 272 -7.09 -2.37 -37.33
N ARG A 273 -6.13 -1.44 -37.22
CA ARG A 273 -4.68 -1.75 -37.35
C ARG A 273 -4.18 -2.81 -36.37
N TYR A 274 -4.88 -3.04 -35.26
CA TYR A 274 -4.50 -4.05 -34.26
C TYR A 274 -5.27 -5.37 -34.37
N ILE A 275 -6.32 -5.44 -35.19
CA ILE A 275 -7.18 -6.63 -35.34
C ILE A 275 -6.90 -7.26 -36.70
N ILE A 276 -6.12 -8.33 -36.73
CA ILE A 276 -5.88 -9.09 -37.97
C ILE A 276 -7.18 -9.83 -38.31
N PRO A 277 -7.73 -9.67 -39.54
CA PRO A 277 -8.90 -10.43 -39.98
C PRO A 277 -8.69 -11.93 -39.81
N ALA A 278 -9.77 -12.67 -39.57
CA ALA A 278 -9.68 -14.11 -39.46
C ALA A 278 -9.27 -14.71 -40.82
N ASP A 279 -8.02 -15.16 -40.95
CA ASP A 279 -7.67 -16.09 -42.01
C ASP A 279 -8.59 -17.31 -41.89
N PRO A 280 -9.16 -17.80 -43.00
CA PRO A 280 -9.98 -19.00 -42.97
C PRO A 280 -9.10 -20.19 -42.59
N MET A 281 -9.09 -20.56 -41.32
CA MET A 281 -8.63 -21.88 -40.89
C MET A 281 -9.64 -22.92 -41.38
N GLN A 282 -9.53 -23.35 -42.63
CA GLN A 282 -10.04 -24.66 -43.03
C GLN A 282 -8.94 -25.70 -42.82
N VAL A 283 -8.87 -26.26 -41.63
CA VAL A 283 -8.41 -27.65 -41.51
C VAL A 283 -9.65 -28.48 -41.29
N ALA A 284 -10.39 -28.70 -42.39
CA ALA A 284 -11.49 -29.62 -42.41
C ALA A 284 -10.96 -31.02 -42.10
N SER A 285 -11.62 -31.69 -41.16
CA SER A 285 -11.60 -33.14 -41.02
C SER A 285 -12.15 -33.77 -42.31
N ALA A 286 -11.34 -33.89 -43.35
CA ALA A 286 -11.68 -34.62 -44.56
C ALA A 286 -10.38 -35.14 -45.18
N GLY A 287 -10.37 -36.42 -45.53
CA GLY A 287 -9.21 -37.10 -46.09
C GLY A 287 -8.70 -36.47 -47.40
N SER A 288 -7.41 -36.74 -47.67
CA SER A 288 -6.57 -36.32 -48.82
C SER A 288 -5.91 -34.93 -48.70
N LEU A 289 -4.62 -34.96 -48.29
CA LEU A 289 -3.76 -33.80 -48.03
C LEU A 289 -3.05 -33.19 -49.27
N ALA A 290 -3.28 -33.70 -50.49
CA ALA A 290 -2.44 -33.35 -51.64
C ALA A 290 -2.92 -32.14 -52.46
N GLY A 291 -4.15 -31.67 -52.28
CA GLY A 291 -4.78 -30.68 -53.18
C GLY A 291 -4.92 -29.25 -52.67
N LEU A 292 -4.54 -28.96 -51.42
CA LEU A 292 -4.76 -27.65 -50.75
C LEU A 292 -3.47 -26.88 -50.43
N MET A 293 -2.31 -27.32 -50.91
CA MET A 293 -1.03 -26.62 -50.72
C MET A 293 -0.92 -25.36 -51.60
N GLY A 294 -1.74 -24.36 -51.33
CA GLY A 294 -1.31 -22.98 -51.54
C GLY A 294 -0.37 -22.62 -50.39
N SER A 295 0.84 -22.13 -50.68
CA SER A 295 1.78 -21.69 -49.66
C SER A 295 1.14 -20.61 -48.79
N VAL A 296 1.00 -20.85 -47.48
CA VAL A 296 0.65 -19.79 -46.54
C VAL A 296 1.79 -18.77 -46.57
N PRO A 297 1.54 -17.48 -46.90
CA PRO A 297 2.61 -16.50 -47.00
C PRO A 297 3.33 -16.34 -45.66
N MET A 298 4.66 -16.22 -45.72
CA MET A 298 5.48 -16.01 -44.53
C MET A 298 5.03 -14.72 -43.80
N PRO A 299 4.81 -14.76 -42.48
CA PRO A 299 4.49 -13.56 -41.70
C PRO A 299 5.59 -12.51 -41.80
N GLY A 300 5.21 -11.23 -41.77
CA GLY A 300 6.14 -10.10 -41.82
C GLY A 300 7.00 -9.96 -40.55
N PRO A 301 8.04 -9.11 -40.58
CA PRO A 301 8.96 -8.91 -39.45
C PRO A 301 8.27 -8.38 -38.18
N GLU A 302 7.11 -7.76 -38.29
CA GLU A 302 6.29 -7.27 -37.16
C GLU A 302 5.84 -8.40 -36.21
N TYR A 303 5.75 -9.65 -36.70
CA TYR A 303 5.42 -10.81 -35.87
C TYR A 303 6.58 -11.32 -35.02
N LEU A 304 7.77 -10.74 -35.20
CA LEU A 304 9.00 -11.00 -34.43
C LEU A 304 9.41 -9.82 -33.54
N ALA A 305 8.78 -8.65 -33.73
CA ALA A 305 9.12 -7.44 -33.00
C ALA A 305 8.68 -7.49 -31.53
N PRO A 306 9.41 -6.83 -30.61
CA PRO A 306 8.92 -6.60 -29.26
C PRO A 306 7.70 -5.66 -29.27
N THR A 307 6.87 -5.76 -28.25
CA THR A 307 5.73 -4.88 -27.95
C THR A 307 5.71 -4.60 -26.45
N GLU A 308 4.80 -3.77 -25.94
CA GLU A 308 4.85 -3.36 -24.52
C GLU A 308 4.76 -4.55 -23.56
N ASP A 309 3.82 -5.46 -23.79
CA ASP A 309 3.72 -6.72 -23.02
C ASP A 309 4.79 -7.75 -23.40
N VAL A 310 5.41 -7.64 -24.58
CA VAL A 310 6.36 -8.61 -25.13
C VAL A 310 7.75 -7.97 -25.25
N GLN A 311 8.46 -7.93 -24.12
CA GLN A 311 9.87 -7.53 -24.10
C GLN A 311 10.76 -8.74 -24.39
N ILE A 312 11.72 -8.58 -25.32
CA ILE A 312 12.76 -9.59 -25.65
C ILE A 312 14.08 -9.15 -24.98
N THR A 313 14.13 -9.32 -23.68
CA THR A 313 15.29 -8.98 -22.84
C THR A 313 16.43 -10.00 -23.01
N PRO A 314 17.66 -9.70 -22.55
CA PRO A 314 18.74 -10.68 -22.52
C PRO A 314 18.37 -11.99 -21.80
N GLU A 315 17.56 -11.92 -20.74
CA GLU A 315 17.05 -13.07 -20.00
C GLU A 315 16.12 -13.93 -20.85
N VAL A 316 15.20 -13.30 -21.58
CA VAL A 316 14.27 -13.99 -22.49
C VAL A 316 15.06 -14.65 -23.62
N GLN A 317 16.05 -13.96 -24.19
CA GLN A 317 16.92 -14.51 -25.22
C GLN A 317 17.74 -15.70 -24.70
N ALA A 318 18.32 -15.58 -23.51
CA ALA A 318 19.08 -16.65 -22.87
C ALA A 318 18.18 -17.86 -22.59
N LYS A 319 16.94 -17.64 -22.12
CA LYS A 319 15.98 -18.72 -21.88
C LYS A 319 15.52 -19.39 -23.19
N ALA A 320 15.30 -18.62 -24.27
CA ALA A 320 14.96 -19.19 -25.57
C ALA A 320 16.11 -20.06 -26.12
N LEU A 321 17.35 -19.59 -25.97
CA LEU A 321 18.55 -20.32 -26.36
C LEU A 321 18.76 -21.61 -25.53
N GLU A 322 18.54 -21.56 -24.21
CA GLU A 322 18.56 -22.73 -23.33
C GLU A 322 17.56 -23.80 -23.78
N LEU A 323 16.44 -23.38 -24.36
CA LEU A 323 15.39 -24.24 -24.93
C LEU A 323 15.62 -24.50 -26.43
N HIS A 324 16.87 -24.38 -26.88
CA HIS A 324 17.34 -24.65 -28.23
C HIS A 324 16.62 -23.89 -29.34
N ASN A 325 15.99 -22.75 -29.01
CA ASN A 325 15.11 -22.00 -29.91
C ASN A 325 14.01 -22.90 -30.54
N ASN A 326 13.59 -23.95 -29.83
CA ASN A 326 12.65 -24.93 -30.34
C ASN A 326 11.22 -24.62 -29.84
N PRO A 327 10.21 -24.47 -30.73
CA PRO A 327 8.86 -24.10 -30.31
C PRO A 327 8.17 -25.14 -29.43
N VAL A 328 8.48 -26.43 -29.57
CA VAL A 328 7.94 -27.51 -28.70
C VAL A 328 8.54 -27.40 -27.31
N GLU A 329 9.86 -27.21 -27.20
CA GLU A 329 10.54 -27.08 -25.90
C GLU A 329 10.13 -25.81 -25.18
N ILE A 330 10.02 -24.68 -25.90
CA ILE A 330 9.50 -23.42 -25.39
C ILE A 330 8.09 -23.59 -24.84
N TYR A 331 7.17 -24.17 -25.61
CA TYR A 331 5.80 -24.41 -25.15
C TYR A 331 5.76 -25.30 -23.89
N ASN A 332 6.48 -26.42 -23.90
CA ASN A 332 6.55 -27.31 -22.74
C ASN A 332 7.10 -26.59 -21.51
N TRP A 333 8.16 -25.79 -21.66
CA TRP A 333 8.78 -25.08 -20.56
C TRP A 333 7.83 -24.04 -19.96
N VAL A 334 7.23 -23.17 -20.78
CA VAL A 334 6.28 -22.16 -20.28
C VAL A 334 5.09 -22.83 -19.58
N ARG A 335 4.53 -23.88 -20.20
CA ARG A 335 3.38 -24.59 -19.61
C ARG A 335 3.72 -25.18 -18.24
N ASN A 336 4.90 -25.80 -18.10
CA ASN A 336 5.26 -26.59 -16.92
C ASN A 336 5.97 -25.78 -15.83
N ASN A 337 6.43 -24.55 -16.11
CA ASN A 337 7.21 -23.75 -15.16
C ASN A 337 6.56 -22.42 -14.77
N ILE A 338 5.42 -22.06 -15.38
CA ILE A 338 4.70 -20.83 -15.05
C ILE A 338 3.39 -21.17 -14.34
N ASP A 339 3.25 -20.75 -13.10
CA ASP A 339 2.04 -20.93 -12.31
C ASP A 339 0.91 -20.00 -12.79
N TYR A 340 -0.34 -20.50 -12.79
CA TYR A 340 -1.48 -19.73 -13.28
C TYR A 340 -2.08 -18.83 -12.18
N ILE A 341 -2.30 -17.56 -12.52
CA ILE A 341 -3.01 -16.59 -11.69
C ILE A 341 -4.39 -16.29 -12.34
N PRO A 342 -5.52 -16.55 -11.67
CA PRO A 342 -6.85 -16.34 -12.23
C PRO A 342 -7.22 -14.85 -12.20
N SER A 343 -6.70 -14.09 -13.16
CA SER A 343 -7.06 -12.68 -13.38
C SER A 343 -7.20 -12.34 -14.86
N TYR A 344 -7.88 -11.22 -15.12
CA TYR A 344 -8.17 -10.70 -16.44
C TYR A 344 -7.20 -9.56 -16.82
N GLY A 345 -7.01 -9.32 -18.12
CA GLY A 345 -6.13 -8.27 -18.63
C GLY A 345 -4.63 -8.55 -18.53
N SER A 346 -3.82 -7.77 -19.23
CA SER A 346 -2.36 -7.77 -19.11
C SER A 346 -1.94 -6.95 -17.89
N ILE A 347 -1.09 -7.54 -17.03
CA ILE A 347 -0.65 -6.94 -15.76
C ILE A 347 0.87 -6.88 -15.69
N GLN A 348 1.53 -8.00 -15.96
CA GLN A 348 2.93 -8.26 -15.67
C GLN A 348 3.82 -8.19 -16.92
N GLY A 349 3.29 -8.60 -18.08
CA GLY A 349 4.06 -8.73 -19.31
C GLY A 349 5.10 -9.87 -19.26
N SER A 350 5.88 -10.02 -20.32
CA SER A 350 6.79 -11.16 -20.50
C SER A 350 7.87 -11.27 -19.43
N GLN A 351 8.53 -10.16 -19.08
CA GLN A 351 9.68 -10.15 -18.19
C GLN A 351 9.29 -10.51 -16.75
N LEU A 352 8.27 -9.84 -16.18
CA LEU A 352 7.88 -10.10 -14.80
C LEU A 352 7.29 -11.51 -14.63
N THR A 353 6.58 -12.01 -15.65
CA THR A 353 6.11 -13.41 -15.67
C THR A 353 7.28 -14.39 -15.63
N LEU A 354 8.37 -14.10 -16.36
CA LEU A 354 9.58 -14.91 -16.35
C LEU A 354 10.27 -14.90 -14.97
N ASP A 355 10.32 -13.75 -14.32
CA ASP A 355 10.98 -13.57 -13.02
C ASP A 355 10.16 -14.17 -11.87
N LYS A 356 8.83 -14.03 -11.91
CA LYS A 356 7.93 -14.60 -10.89
C LYS A 356 7.66 -16.09 -11.04
N LYS A 357 7.83 -16.62 -12.26
CA LYS A 357 7.34 -17.97 -12.62
C LYS A 357 5.85 -18.13 -12.38
N ALA A 358 5.09 -17.05 -12.53
CA ALA A 358 3.64 -17.07 -12.41
C ALA A 358 3.04 -15.93 -13.25
N GLY A 359 1.83 -16.13 -13.76
CA GLY A 359 1.14 -15.14 -14.57
C GLY A 359 -0.28 -15.58 -14.93
N ASN A 360 -1.11 -14.62 -15.33
CA ASN A 360 -2.44 -14.93 -15.85
C ASN A 360 -2.38 -15.39 -17.32
N ALA A 361 -3.54 -15.48 -17.98
CA ALA A 361 -3.60 -15.91 -19.38
C ALA A 361 -2.87 -14.95 -20.34
N PHE A 362 -3.01 -13.64 -20.12
CA PHE A 362 -2.34 -12.59 -20.92
C PHE A 362 -0.84 -12.64 -20.69
N ASP A 363 -0.42 -12.56 -19.44
CA ASP A 363 0.98 -12.55 -19.01
C ASP A 363 1.74 -13.81 -19.43
N THR A 364 1.13 -14.99 -19.25
CA THR A 364 1.69 -16.28 -19.72
C THR A 364 1.80 -16.31 -21.24
N SER A 365 0.82 -15.78 -21.95
CA SER A 365 0.85 -15.68 -23.42
C SER A 365 1.93 -14.69 -23.87
N SER A 366 2.12 -13.57 -23.17
CA SER A 366 3.16 -12.59 -23.45
C SER A 366 4.56 -13.17 -23.31
N LEU A 367 4.81 -13.96 -22.25
CA LEU A 367 6.07 -14.69 -22.10
C LEU A 367 6.28 -15.73 -23.20
N LEU A 368 5.23 -16.50 -23.55
CA LEU A 368 5.31 -17.47 -24.63
C LEU A 368 5.63 -16.81 -25.97
N VAL A 369 4.95 -15.71 -26.31
CA VAL A 369 5.22 -14.92 -27.52
C VAL A 369 6.65 -14.37 -27.48
N ALA A 370 7.12 -13.84 -26.34
CA ALA A 370 8.47 -13.28 -26.23
C ALA A 370 9.57 -14.34 -26.51
N LEU A 371 9.44 -15.54 -25.92
CA LEU A 371 10.38 -16.64 -26.14
C LEU A 371 10.34 -17.16 -27.58
N LEU A 372 9.15 -17.27 -28.18
CA LEU A 372 9.00 -17.67 -29.59
C LEU A 372 9.61 -16.65 -30.54
N ARG A 373 9.34 -15.35 -30.34
CA ARG A 373 9.91 -14.27 -31.15
C ARG A 373 11.43 -14.19 -31.00
N ALA A 374 11.95 -14.37 -29.78
CA ALA A 374 13.39 -14.48 -29.52
C ALA A 374 14.04 -15.67 -30.25
N ALA A 375 13.29 -16.77 -30.44
CA ALA A 375 13.69 -17.94 -31.21
C ALA A 375 13.49 -17.77 -32.74
N GLY A 376 13.07 -16.59 -33.22
CA GLY A 376 12.80 -16.35 -34.64
C GLY A 376 11.49 -16.96 -35.15
N VAL A 377 10.57 -17.32 -34.25
CA VAL A 377 9.26 -17.90 -34.58
C VAL A 377 8.20 -16.79 -34.54
N PRO A 378 7.55 -16.45 -35.68
CA PRO A 378 6.47 -15.48 -35.69
C PRO A 378 5.33 -15.92 -34.78
N ALA A 379 4.88 -15.03 -33.89
CA ALA A 379 3.85 -15.34 -32.90
C ALA A 379 2.89 -14.17 -32.68
N ARG A 380 1.62 -14.50 -32.43
CA ARG A 380 0.52 -13.54 -32.19
C ARG A 380 -0.43 -14.06 -31.13
N TYR A 381 -1.20 -13.16 -30.54
CA TYR A 381 -2.25 -13.51 -29.60
C TYR A 381 -3.56 -13.82 -30.33
N VAL A 382 -4.39 -14.62 -29.68
CA VAL A 382 -5.79 -14.85 -30.06
C VAL A 382 -6.64 -14.69 -28.81
N TYR A 383 -7.67 -13.86 -28.90
CA TYR A 383 -8.60 -13.63 -27.81
C TYR A 383 -10.00 -14.07 -28.19
N GLY A 384 -10.73 -14.63 -27.24
CA GLY A 384 -12.08 -15.11 -27.47
C GLY A 384 -12.71 -15.75 -26.24
N THR A 385 -13.61 -16.70 -26.49
CA THR A 385 -14.44 -17.32 -25.46
C THR A 385 -14.29 -18.83 -25.52
N VAL A 386 -14.14 -19.46 -24.36
CA VAL A 386 -13.94 -20.90 -24.22
C VAL A 386 -14.90 -21.50 -23.21
N ASP A 387 -15.26 -22.77 -23.42
CA ASP A 387 -15.96 -23.59 -22.42
C ASP A 387 -14.92 -24.50 -21.73
N VAL A 388 -14.79 -24.40 -20.41
CA VAL A 388 -13.93 -25.28 -19.61
C VAL A 388 -14.80 -26.20 -18.76
N PRO A 389 -14.60 -27.54 -18.79
CA PRO A 389 -15.31 -28.46 -17.91
C PRO A 389 -15.15 -28.05 -16.44
N ALA A 390 -16.23 -28.08 -15.65
CA ALA A 390 -16.24 -27.51 -14.31
C ALA A 390 -15.17 -28.11 -13.39
N GLU A 391 -14.97 -29.43 -13.45
CA GLU A 391 -13.93 -30.13 -12.69
C GLU A 391 -12.51 -29.67 -13.06
N GLN A 392 -12.23 -29.54 -14.35
CA GLN A 392 -10.91 -29.08 -14.82
C GLN A 392 -10.67 -27.63 -14.46
N LEU A 393 -11.69 -26.77 -14.53
CA LEU A 393 -11.59 -25.37 -14.13
C LEU A 393 -11.33 -25.26 -12.62
N MET A 394 -12.10 -25.98 -11.80
CA MET A 394 -11.92 -25.98 -10.35
C MET A 394 -10.51 -26.42 -9.95
N ASN A 395 -9.97 -27.45 -10.60
CA ASN A 395 -8.57 -27.86 -10.43
C ASN A 395 -7.60 -26.77 -10.91
N TRP A 396 -7.84 -26.18 -12.08
CA TRP A 396 -6.92 -25.21 -12.69
C TRP A 396 -6.71 -23.95 -11.85
N ILE A 397 -7.75 -23.46 -11.16
CA ILE A 397 -7.72 -22.14 -10.51
C ILE A 397 -7.54 -22.16 -8.99
N GLY A 398 -7.25 -23.33 -8.38
CA GLY A 398 -7.02 -23.39 -6.92
C GLY A 398 -7.52 -24.65 -6.21
N GLY A 399 -7.99 -25.67 -6.93
CA GLY A 399 -8.45 -26.93 -6.33
C GLY A 399 -9.80 -26.79 -5.63
N PHE A 400 -10.73 -26.06 -6.22
CA PHE A 400 -12.06 -25.86 -5.66
C PHE A 400 -12.88 -27.17 -5.62
N THR A 401 -13.77 -27.27 -4.65
CA THR A 401 -14.73 -28.39 -4.54
C THR A 401 -16.16 -27.97 -4.91
N ASN A 402 -16.36 -26.67 -5.14
CA ASN A 402 -17.66 -26.09 -5.48
C ASN A 402 -17.51 -25.13 -6.69
N PRO A 403 -18.34 -25.27 -7.74
CA PRO A 403 -18.26 -24.43 -8.94
C PRO A 403 -18.64 -22.96 -8.70
N ASP A 404 -19.50 -22.65 -7.73
CA ASP A 404 -19.86 -21.27 -7.40
C ASP A 404 -18.71 -20.56 -6.68
N ALA A 405 -17.97 -21.28 -5.82
CA ALA A 405 -16.74 -20.75 -5.24
C ALA A 405 -15.68 -20.43 -6.31
N ALA A 406 -15.55 -21.30 -7.33
CA ALA A 406 -14.69 -21.05 -8.48
C ALA A 406 -15.14 -19.81 -9.28
N GLN A 407 -16.45 -19.63 -9.52
CA GLN A 407 -16.98 -18.42 -10.16
C GLN A 407 -16.71 -17.16 -9.35
N ASN A 408 -16.85 -17.22 -8.02
CA ASN A 408 -16.51 -16.09 -7.15
C ASN A 408 -15.04 -15.69 -7.31
N LEU A 409 -14.11 -16.64 -7.32
CA LEU A 409 -12.69 -16.32 -7.52
C LEU A 409 -12.42 -15.73 -8.92
N LEU A 410 -12.98 -16.33 -9.99
CA LEU A 410 -12.86 -15.79 -11.35
C LEU A 410 -13.40 -14.37 -11.46
N GLY A 411 -14.55 -14.13 -10.82
CA GLY A 411 -15.17 -12.81 -10.74
C GLY A 411 -14.28 -11.79 -10.03
N GLN A 412 -13.68 -12.15 -8.89
CA GLN A 412 -12.75 -11.27 -8.18
C GLN A 412 -11.50 -10.99 -9.03
N GLY A 413 -11.07 -11.96 -9.84
CA GLY A 413 -10.01 -11.78 -10.83
C GLY A 413 -10.42 -10.91 -12.03
N GLY A 414 -11.67 -10.47 -12.12
CA GLY A 414 -12.21 -9.68 -13.22
C GLY A 414 -12.54 -10.50 -14.47
N ILE A 415 -12.42 -11.83 -14.44
CA ILE A 415 -12.60 -12.68 -15.62
C ILE A 415 -14.09 -12.82 -15.92
N PRO A 416 -14.58 -12.32 -17.08
CA PRO A 416 -15.96 -12.51 -17.49
C PRO A 416 -16.30 -13.99 -17.55
N ASN A 417 -17.31 -14.43 -16.79
CA ASN A 417 -17.63 -15.85 -16.65
C ASN A 417 -19.13 -16.13 -16.48
N VAL A 418 -19.55 -17.36 -16.82
CA VAL A 418 -20.90 -17.87 -16.56
C VAL A 418 -20.93 -19.39 -16.48
N ALA A 419 -21.58 -19.94 -15.45
CA ALA A 419 -21.84 -21.38 -15.33
C ALA A 419 -22.83 -21.89 -16.39
N LEU A 420 -22.50 -23.02 -17.02
CA LEU A 420 -23.35 -23.75 -17.94
C LEU A 420 -23.95 -24.96 -17.20
N THR A 421 -25.21 -24.80 -16.80
CA THR A 421 -25.95 -25.80 -16.01
C THR A 421 -26.80 -26.69 -16.89
N GLN A 422 -26.68 -28.01 -16.72
CA GLN A 422 -27.53 -28.99 -17.38
C GLN A 422 -28.01 -30.02 -16.34
N GLY A 423 -29.34 -30.20 -16.25
CA GLY A 423 -29.94 -31.11 -15.27
C GLY A 423 -29.65 -30.73 -13.81
N GLY A 424 -29.53 -29.42 -13.51
CA GLY A 424 -29.21 -28.91 -12.16
C GLY A 424 -27.74 -29.01 -11.76
N VAL A 425 -26.84 -29.48 -12.64
CA VAL A 425 -25.40 -29.60 -12.39
C VAL A 425 -24.63 -28.67 -13.33
N THR A 426 -23.69 -27.88 -12.78
CA THR A 426 -22.75 -27.10 -13.57
C THR A 426 -21.77 -28.02 -14.29
N LYS A 427 -21.90 -28.16 -15.62
CA LYS A 427 -21.05 -29.06 -16.43
C LYS A 427 -19.79 -28.38 -16.93
N ALA A 428 -19.89 -27.11 -17.26
CA ALA A 428 -18.80 -26.30 -17.74
C ALA A 428 -18.99 -24.86 -17.26
N ILE A 429 -17.91 -24.10 -17.27
CA ILE A 429 -17.94 -22.65 -17.06
C ILE A 429 -17.38 -22.02 -18.33
N ARG A 430 -18.14 -21.07 -18.87
CA ARG A 430 -17.72 -20.29 -20.03
C ARG A 430 -16.96 -19.07 -19.54
N ILE A 431 -15.79 -18.82 -20.12
CA ILE A 431 -14.93 -17.67 -19.78
C ILE A 431 -14.43 -16.98 -21.04
N GLU A 432 -14.11 -15.70 -20.93
CA GLU A 432 -13.23 -15.04 -21.89
C GLU A 432 -11.78 -15.35 -21.58
N HIS A 433 -10.98 -15.56 -22.64
CA HIS A 433 -9.64 -16.11 -22.53
C HIS A 433 -8.75 -15.68 -23.70
N VAL A 434 -7.44 -15.69 -23.47
CA VAL A 434 -6.41 -15.41 -24.48
C VAL A 434 -5.43 -16.57 -24.58
N TRP A 435 -4.98 -16.85 -25.80
CA TRP A 435 -3.95 -17.85 -26.10
C TRP A 435 -3.06 -17.36 -27.25
N VAL A 436 -2.09 -18.17 -27.67
CA VAL A 436 -1.09 -17.82 -28.70
C VAL A 436 -1.33 -18.63 -29.97
N GLU A 437 -1.06 -18.03 -31.13
CA GLU A 437 -0.79 -18.73 -32.38
C GLU A 437 0.67 -18.49 -32.78
N ALA A 438 1.40 -19.54 -33.14
CA ALA A 438 2.77 -19.46 -33.64
C ALA A 438 2.89 -20.03 -35.05
N PHE A 439 3.66 -19.39 -35.92
CA PHE A 439 3.91 -19.85 -37.28
C PHE A 439 5.13 -20.76 -37.30
N VAL A 440 4.91 -22.07 -37.45
CA VAL A 440 5.93 -23.11 -37.27
C VAL A 440 5.96 -24.07 -38.45
N ASP A 441 7.06 -24.80 -38.58
CA ASP A 441 7.19 -25.94 -39.50
C ASP A 441 6.31 -27.07 -38.95
N TYR A 442 5.09 -27.16 -39.44
CA TYR A 442 4.10 -28.07 -38.91
C TYR A 442 4.00 -29.35 -39.72
N PHE A 443 4.15 -29.29 -41.05
CA PHE A 443 4.11 -30.48 -41.89
C PHE A 443 5.50 -30.85 -42.41
N PRO A 444 6.01 -32.08 -42.15
CA PRO A 444 5.45 -33.16 -41.33
C PRO A 444 5.89 -33.10 -39.85
N SER A 445 6.75 -32.16 -39.48
CA SER A 445 7.52 -32.22 -38.23
C SER A 445 6.71 -31.86 -36.97
N ARG A 446 5.58 -31.17 -37.14
CA ARG A 446 4.69 -30.66 -36.09
C ARG A 446 5.45 -29.83 -35.04
N GLY A 447 6.39 -29.02 -35.51
CA GLY A 447 7.25 -28.14 -34.71
C GLY A 447 8.48 -28.81 -34.12
N ALA A 448 8.65 -30.13 -34.22
CA ALA A 448 9.83 -30.82 -33.68
C ALA A 448 11.13 -30.43 -34.40
N LYS A 449 11.04 -30.14 -35.70
CA LYS A 449 12.14 -29.57 -36.49
C LYS A 449 11.63 -28.29 -37.14
N ASN A 450 12.02 -27.15 -36.60
CA ASN A 450 11.55 -25.87 -37.11
C ASN A 450 12.54 -25.28 -38.12
N ARG A 451 12.37 -25.60 -39.42
CA ARG A 451 13.26 -25.12 -40.49
C ARG A 451 12.53 -24.21 -41.48
N GLU A 452 11.43 -24.70 -42.03
CA GLU A 452 10.62 -24.00 -43.02
C GLU A 452 9.19 -23.90 -42.51
N PRO A 453 8.84 -22.81 -41.79
CA PRO A 453 7.50 -22.63 -41.24
C PRO A 453 6.41 -22.59 -42.30
N ASP A 454 5.29 -23.28 -42.05
CA ASP A 454 4.22 -23.47 -43.03
C ASP A 454 2.80 -23.34 -42.47
N ALA A 455 2.62 -23.28 -41.14
CA ALA A 455 1.30 -23.18 -40.53
C ALA A 455 1.25 -22.40 -39.20
N TRP A 456 0.14 -21.69 -38.99
CA TRP A 456 -0.24 -21.14 -37.69
C TRP A 456 -0.81 -22.22 -36.78
N VAL A 457 -0.22 -22.39 -35.60
CA VAL A 457 -0.61 -23.43 -34.64
C VAL A 457 -1.05 -22.80 -33.33
N PRO A 458 -2.25 -23.10 -32.83
CA PRO A 458 -2.72 -22.60 -31.55
C PRO A 458 -2.00 -23.28 -30.38
N MET A 459 -1.60 -22.47 -29.39
CA MET A 459 -0.89 -22.86 -28.19
C MET A 459 -1.46 -22.12 -26.99
N ASP A 460 -1.90 -22.86 -25.98
CA ASP A 460 -2.28 -22.29 -24.69
C ASP A 460 -1.41 -22.92 -23.60
N ALA A 461 -0.46 -22.16 -23.10
CA ALA A 461 0.43 -22.56 -22.01
C ALA A 461 -0.12 -22.17 -20.62
N SER A 462 -1.19 -21.37 -20.58
CA SER A 462 -1.85 -20.97 -19.33
C SER A 462 -2.76 -22.09 -18.79
N PHE A 463 -3.41 -22.85 -19.68
CA PHE A 463 -4.25 -23.98 -19.28
C PHE A 463 -3.41 -25.19 -18.82
N LYS A 464 -3.57 -25.55 -17.55
CA LYS A 464 -2.90 -26.69 -16.93
C LYS A 464 -3.75 -27.31 -15.83
N GLN A 465 -3.33 -28.49 -15.39
CA GLN A 465 -3.92 -29.18 -14.25
C GLN A 465 -2.84 -29.33 -13.19
N TYR A 466 -3.27 -29.37 -11.95
CA TYR A 466 -2.42 -29.36 -10.78
C TYR A 466 -2.61 -30.63 -9.97
N LEU A 467 -1.50 -31.12 -9.42
CA LEU A 467 -1.52 -32.00 -8.27
C LEU A 467 -1.61 -31.13 -7.02
N TYR A 468 -2.65 -31.33 -6.24
CA TYR A 468 -2.75 -30.79 -4.89
C TYR A 468 -2.44 -31.91 -3.92
N ALA A 469 -1.33 -31.77 -3.20
CA ALA A 469 -0.96 -32.69 -2.15
C ALA A 469 -1.20 -32.02 -0.80
N ASP A 470 -1.99 -32.67 0.03
CA ASP A 470 -2.24 -32.21 1.39
C ASP A 470 -0.98 -32.34 2.23
N GLY A 471 -0.80 -31.40 3.16
CA GLY A 471 0.24 -31.50 4.17
C GLY A 471 -0.19 -32.33 5.37
N MET A 472 0.66 -32.38 6.39
CA MET A 472 0.28 -32.89 7.70
C MET A 472 -0.99 -32.22 8.23
N ASN A 473 -1.89 -33.03 8.78
CA ASN A 473 -3.13 -32.58 9.39
C ASN A 473 -2.90 -32.23 10.86
N PHE A 474 -2.44 -31.00 11.13
CA PHE A 474 -2.15 -30.56 12.49
C PHE A 474 -3.40 -30.42 13.37
N ASP A 475 -4.59 -30.25 12.79
CA ASP A 475 -5.83 -30.17 13.57
C ASP A 475 -6.14 -31.49 14.28
N ARG A 476 -5.83 -32.61 13.61
CA ARG A 476 -5.96 -33.95 14.18
C ARG A 476 -4.81 -34.28 15.11
N GLU A 477 -3.58 -33.99 14.70
CA GLU A 477 -2.37 -34.53 15.33
C GLU A 477 -1.83 -33.63 16.46
N VAL A 478 -2.03 -32.32 16.37
CA VAL A 478 -1.68 -31.34 17.40
C VAL A 478 -2.85 -30.37 17.60
N PRO A 479 -4.00 -30.84 18.13
CA PRO A 479 -5.17 -30.00 18.29
C PRO A 479 -4.92 -28.83 19.27
N ILE A 480 -5.52 -27.69 18.95
CA ILE A 480 -5.77 -26.64 19.94
C ILE A 480 -7.13 -26.87 20.58
N ASP A 481 -7.13 -26.93 21.91
CA ASP A 481 -8.35 -26.82 22.70
C ASP A 481 -8.75 -25.35 22.76
N SER A 482 -9.72 -24.98 21.93
CA SER A 482 -10.24 -23.63 21.80
C SER A 482 -10.87 -23.10 23.08
N GLU A 483 -11.54 -23.97 23.84
CA GLU A 483 -12.24 -23.58 25.07
C GLU A 483 -11.23 -23.32 26.18
N THR A 484 -10.28 -24.24 26.37
CA THR A 484 -9.19 -24.06 27.34
C THR A 484 -8.35 -22.83 27.01
N PHE A 485 -8.05 -22.62 25.72
CA PHE A 485 -7.33 -21.43 25.29
C PHE A 485 -8.09 -20.15 25.64
N LEU A 486 -9.37 -20.04 25.25
CA LEU A 486 -10.17 -18.85 25.51
C LEU A 486 -10.34 -18.60 27.00
N HIS A 487 -10.57 -19.64 27.80
CA HIS A 487 -10.64 -19.53 29.26
C HIS A 487 -9.34 -19.00 29.86
N ALA A 488 -8.18 -19.51 29.42
CA ALA A 488 -6.88 -19.04 29.91
C ALA A 488 -6.65 -17.55 29.56
N VAL A 489 -7.03 -17.14 28.36
CA VAL A 489 -6.84 -15.76 27.88
C VAL A 489 -7.83 -14.79 28.50
N GLN A 490 -9.02 -15.24 28.86
CA GLN A 490 -10.05 -14.46 29.54
C GLN A 490 -9.91 -14.46 31.07
N GLU A 491 -8.96 -15.20 31.63
CA GLU A 491 -8.74 -15.27 33.08
C GLU A 491 -8.46 -13.87 33.66
N GLY A 492 -9.28 -13.41 34.60
CA GLY A 492 -9.16 -12.07 35.19
C GLY A 492 -9.67 -10.92 34.31
N SER A 493 -10.17 -11.22 33.10
CA SER A 493 -10.80 -10.23 32.23
C SER A 493 -12.22 -9.88 32.69
N VAL A 494 -12.65 -8.67 32.34
CA VAL A 494 -14.05 -8.23 32.49
C VAL A 494 -14.63 -8.03 31.10
N VAL A 495 -15.62 -8.84 30.74
CA VAL A 495 -16.32 -8.78 29.45
C VAL A 495 -17.71 -8.22 29.66
N ASN A 496 -18.07 -7.19 28.91
CA ASN A 496 -19.44 -6.67 28.83
C ASN A 496 -19.96 -6.78 27.39
N GLU A 497 -20.80 -7.78 27.16
CA GLU A 497 -21.39 -8.01 25.84
C GLU A 497 -22.41 -6.95 25.46
N SER A 498 -23.24 -6.50 26.41
CA SER A 498 -24.31 -5.53 26.12
C SER A 498 -23.77 -4.19 25.66
N GLU A 499 -22.62 -3.77 26.21
CA GLU A 499 -21.94 -2.54 25.85
C GLU A 499 -20.81 -2.77 24.83
N GLY A 500 -20.50 -4.03 24.54
CA GLY A 500 -19.51 -4.43 23.54
C GLY A 500 -18.07 -4.06 23.89
N TRP A 501 -17.62 -4.30 25.12
CA TRP A 501 -16.22 -4.07 25.51
C TRP A 501 -15.63 -5.16 26.38
N ILE A 502 -14.31 -5.22 26.39
CA ILE A 502 -13.52 -6.09 27.27
C ILE A 502 -12.38 -5.30 27.91
N LYS A 503 -11.99 -5.69 29.12
CA LYS A 503 -10.92 -5.07 29.91
C LYS A 503 -10.07 -6.15 30.57
N ASN A 504 -8.77 -5.89 30.72
CA ASN A 504 -7.81 -6.77 31.41
C ASN A 504 -7.75 -8.19 30.82
N LEU A 505 -7.69 -8.32 29.49
CA LEU A 505 -7.41 -9.62 28.86
C LEU A 505 -6.03 -10.13 29.32
N ASN A 506 -5.91 -11.42 29.63
CA ASN A 506 -4.66 -11.99 30.12
C ASN A 506 -3.70 -12.28 28.97
N GLN A 507 -2.93 -11.26 28.61
CA GLN A 507 -1.95 -11.31 27.52
C GLN A 507 -0.78 -12.27 27.82
N ALA A 508 -0.41 -12.41 29.10
CA ALA A 508 0.62 -13.35 29.52
C ALA A 508 0.18 -14.80 29.28
N ASN A 509 -1.05 -15.15 29.65
CA ASN A 509 -1.62 -16.47 29.38
C ASN A 509 -1.78 -16.71 27.88
N LEU A 510 -2.19 -15.70 27.11
CA LEU A 510 -2.24 -15.78 25.64
C LEU A 510 -0.88 -16.18 25.06
N GLN A 511 0.20 -15.53 25.52
CA GLN A 511 1.55 -15.87 25.11
C GLN A 511 1.94 -17.29 25.53
N ILE A 512 1.65 -17.68 26.76
CA ILE A 512 1.96 -19.02 27.28
C ILE A 512 1.27 -20.09 26.42
N GLN A 513 -0.01 -19.91 26.10
CA GLN A 513 -0.76 -20.85 25.26
C GLN A 513 -0.16 -20.96 23.85
N ILE A 514 0.23 -19.83 23.27
CA ILE A 514 0.93 -19.79 21.98
C ILE A 514 2.27 -20.54 22.04
N ASP A 515 3.11 -20.24 23.03
CA ASP A 515 4.44 -20.85 23.18
C ASP A 515 4.33 -22.37 23.41
N GLN A 516 3.39 -22.80 24.26
CA GLN A 516 3.11 -24.22 24.50
C GLN A 516 2.63 -24.92 23.23
N TYR A 517 1.77 -24.28 22.44
CA TYR A 517 1.32 -24.84 21.19
C TYR A 517 2.49 -24.95 20.18
N GLN A 518 3.32 -23.92 20.04
CA GLN A 518 4.51 -23.95 19.18
C GLN A 518 5.48 -25.05 19.60
N GLN A 519 5.69 -25.28 20.90
CA GLN A 519 6.53 -26.37 21.41
C GLN A 519 5.94 -27.75 21.09
N ARG A 520 4.62 -27.95 21.29
CA ARG A 520 3.94 -29.22 20.92
C ARG A 520 4.04 -29.47 19.42
N LEU A 521 3.80 -28.45 18.61
CA LEU A 521 3.89 -28.53 17.15
C LEU A 521 5.32 -28.87 16.70
N ARG A 522 6.32 -28.18 17.26
CA ARG A 522 7.73 -28.46 16.99
C ARG A 522 8.10 -29.89 17.36
N GLY A 523 7.75 -30.34 18.57
CA GLY A 523 8.03 -31.69 19.03
C GLY A 523 7.36 -32.75 18.16
N TYR A 524 6.12 -32.53 17.73
CA TYR A 524 5.42 -33.42 16.79
C TYR A 524 6.15 -33.53 15.45
N ILE A 525 6.52 -32.38 14.86
CA ILE A 525 7.26 -32.34 13.59
C ILE A 525 8.61 -33.05 13.74
N GLU A 526 9.38 -32.76 14.79
CA GLU A 526 10.69 -33.36 15.04
C GLU A 526 10.62 -34.89 15.25
N GLN A 527 9.57 -35.40 15.91
CA GLN A 527 9.38 -36.83 16.14
C GLN A 527 9.03 -37.63 14.87
N GLN A 528 8.38 -37.00 13.89
CA GLN A 528 7.99 -37.64 12.63
C GLN A 528 9.09 -37.54 11.53
N ARG A 529 10.16 -36.75 11.76
CA ARG A 529 11.18 -36.41 10.75
C ARG A 529 12.33 -37.42 10.66
N GLN A 530 12.12 -38.55 9.97
CA GLN A 530 13.27 -39.25 9.36
C GLN A 530 13.41 -39.03 7.84
N SER A 531 12.44 -38.43 7.12
CA SER A 531 12.62 -38.17 5.67
C SER A 531 11.69 -37.14 5.00
N GLU A 532 10.92 -36.31 5.71
CA GLU A 532 9.90 -35.45 5.07
C GLU A 532 10.38 -34.02 4.76
N THR A 533 10.00 -33.50 3.59
CA THR A 533 10.27 -32.13 3.12
C THR A 533 9.22 -31.13 3.64
N ILE A 534 9.48 -29.83 3.57
CA ILE A 534 8.50 -28.79 3.97
C ILE A 534 7.20 -28.89 3.16
N ASN A 535 7.29 -29.33 1.90
CA ASN A 535 6.13 -29.55 1.04
C ASN A 535 5.25 -30.72 1.52
N ASP A 536 5.82 -31.69 2.24
CA ASP A 536 5.06 -32.79 2.87
C ASP A 536 4.39 -32.30 4.17
N ILE A 537 5.02 -31.35 4.87
CA ILE A 537 4.49 -30.75 6.11
C ILE A 537 3.33 -29.78 5.82
N LEU A 538 3.55 -28.85 4.89
CA LEU A 538 2.60 -27.78 4.59
C LEU A 538 1.62 -28.14 3.49
N GLY A 539 1.90 -29.18 2.73
CA GLY A 539 1.22 -29.44 1.46
C GLY A 539 1.81 -28.60 0.35
N HIS A 540 1.59 -29.05 -0.88
CA HIS A 540 2.10 -28.38 -2.06
C HIS A 540 1.14 -28.46 -3.22
N LYS A 541 1.34 -27.52 -4.15
CA LYS A 541 0.67 -27.45 -5.44
C LYS A 541 1.77 -27.60 -6.49
N GLU A 542 1.64 -28.59 -7.36
CA GLU A 542 2.58 -28.81 -8.47
C GLU A 542 1.84 -28.86 -9.79
N ILE A 543 2.40 -28.23 -10.83
CA ILE A 543 1.88 -28.35 -12.19
C ILE A 543 2.07 -29.79 -12.65
N LEU A 544 1.00 -30.47 -13.10
CA LEU A 544 1.15 -31.77 -13.75
C LEU A 544 1.90 -31.59 -15.08
N PRO A 545 3.16 -32.07 -15.18
CA PRO A 545 4.01 -31.73 -16.31
C PRO A 545 3.54 -32.48 -17.56
N LYS A 546 3.59 -31.80 -18.70
CA LYS A 546 3.41 -32.42 -20.02
C LYS A 546 4.67 -32.24 -20.83
N LYS A 547 5.25 -33.35 -21.31
CA LYS A 547 6.40 -33.33 -22.21
C LYS A 547 5.94 -33.78 -23.60
N LEU A 548 5.53 -32.82 -24.40
CA LEU A 548 5.17 -33.08 -25.79
C LEU A 548 6.44 -33.25 -26.62
N SER A 549 6.47 -34.25 -27.50
CA SER A 549 7.51 -34.38 -28.54
C SER A 549 7.18 -33.60 -29.81
N ILE A 550 5.92 -33.19 -29.97
CA ILE A 550 5.34 -32.48 -31.12
C ILE A 550 4.17 -31.59 -30.65
N LEU A 551 3.89 -30.52 -31.39
CA LEU A 551 2.75 -29.63 -31.11
C LEU A 551 1.40 -30.32 -31.44
N ALA A 552 0.36 -29.98 -30.67
CA ALA A 552 -1.00 -30.47 -30.89
C ALA A 552 -1.65 -29.86 -32.15
N ALA A 553 -2.75 -30.45 -32.62
CA ALA A 553 -3.51 -29.93 -33.77
C ALA A 553 -4.56 -28.88 -33.39
N GLY A 554 -4.85 -28.71 -32.10
CA GLY A 554 -5.87 -27.79 -31.61
C GLY A 554 -5.60 -27.35 -30.17
N ALA A 555 -6.34 -26.34 -29.74
CA ALA A 555 -6.25 -25.80 -28.39
C ALA A 555 -6.68 -26.84 -27.33
N PRO A 556 -6.13 -26.77 -26.11
CA PRO A 556 -6.44 -27.73 -25.04
C PRO A 556 -7.84 -27.53 -24.44
N VAL A 557 -8.48 -26.39 -24.68
CA VAL A 557 -9.84 -26.04 -24.24
C VAL A 557 -10.77 -25.86 -25.43
N LYS A 558 -12.08 -26.05 -25.22
CA LYS A 558 -13.08 -25.93 -26.29
C LYS A 558 -13.32 -24.45 -26.61
N ILE A 559 -12.80 -24.02 -27.76
CA ILE A 559 -13.06 -22.68 -28.30
C ILE A 559 -14.53 -22.58 -28.72
N VAL A 560 -15.24 -21.60 -28.14
CA VAL A 560 -16.63 -21.25 -28.51
C VAL A 560 -16.62 -20.19 -29.59
N ARG A 561 -15.77 -19.16 -29.42
CA ARG A 561 -15.66 -18.05 -30.36
C ARG A 561 -14.26 -17.46 -30.34
N VAL A 562 -13.77 -17.06 -31.51
CA VAL A 562 -12.61 -16.16 -31.65
C VAL A 562 -13.14 -14.74 -31.82
N GLY A 563 -12.67 -13.82 -30.98
CA GLY A 563 -12.97 -12.39 -31.05
C GLY A 563 -12.03 -11.65 -32.00
N GLY A 564 -10.73 -11.90 -31.86
CA GLY A 564 -9.72 -11.25 -32.68
C GLY A 564 -8.33 -11.86 -32.51
N ARG A 565 -7.41 -11.44 -33.39
CA ARG A 565 -5.98 -11.76 -33.34
C ARG A 565 -5.18 -10.48 -33.37
N PHE A 566 -4.14 -10.40 -32.55
CA PHE A 566 -3.37 -9.17 -32.39
C PHE A 566 -1.88 -9.44 -32.17
N LEU A 567 -1.05 -8.49 -32.59
CA LEU A 567 0.40 -8.51 -32.39
C LEU A 567 0.80 -8.08 -30.98
N GLN A 568 0.02 -7.18 -30.38
CA GLN A 568 0.17 -6.66 -29.02
C GLN A 568 -1.19 -6.65 -28.31
N VAL A 569 -1.21 -6.74 -26.99
CA VAL A 569 -2.46 -6.68 -26.22
C VAL A 569 -3.11 -5.30 -26.45
N PRO A 570 -4.40 -5.20 -26.83
CA PRO A 570 -5.08 -3.92 -26.98
C PRO A 570 -5.14 -3.15 -25.65
N ASP A 571 -5.14 -1.82 -25.72
CA ASP A 571 -5.10 -0.92 -24.56
C ASP A 571 -6.29 -1.17 -23.60
N GLU A 572 -7.47 -1.55 -24.11
CA GLU A 572 -8.66 -1.88 -23.31
C GLU A 572 -8.50 -3.15 -22.48
N LEU A 573 -7.47 -3.95 -22.77
CA LEU A 573 -7.12 -5.17 -22.07
C LEU A 573 -5.83 -5.02 -21.25
N GLN A 574 -5.29 -3.81 -21.10
CA GLN A 574 -4.11 -3.54 -20.28
C GLN A 574 -4.49 -2.84 -18.97
N HIS A 575 -3.96 -3.33 -17.86
CA HIS A 575 -4.09 -2.64 -16.59
C HIS A 575 -3.18 -1.41 -16.54
N LYS A 576 -3.65 -0.38 -15.85
CA LYS A 576 -2.90 0.88 -15.66
C LYS A 576 -2.85 1.27 -14.20
N PHE A 577 -1.77 1.96 -13.86
CA PHE A 577 -1.59 2.65 -12.59
C PHE A 577 -1.73 4.16 -12.81
N ARG A 578 -2.35 4.84 -11.85
CA ARG A 578 -2.47 6.29 -11.84
C ARG A 578 -2.10 6.83 -10.47
N TYR A 579 -1.36 7.94 -10.47
CA TYR A 579 -1.15 8.75 -9.28
C TYR A 579 -1.34 10.24 -9.58
N SER A 580 -2.18 10.88 -8.80
CA SER A 580 -2.59 12.28 -8.98
C SER A 580 -2.37 13.07 -7.70
N ILE A 581 -2.01 14.34 -7.84
CA ILE A 581 -1.83 15.29 -6.73
C ILE A 581 -2.78 16.46 -6.94
N TYR A 582 -3.57 16.77 -5.91
CA TYR A 582 -4.55 17.84 -5.85
C TYR A 582 -4.14 18.86 -4.79
N LEU A 583 -4.57 20.11 -4.97
CA LEU A 583 -4.33 21.16 -3.97
C LEU A 583 -5.03 20.85 -2.65
N ASP A 584 -6.21 20.23 -2.75
CA ASP A 584 -7.08 19.89 -1.62
C ASP A 584 -8.15 18.86 -2.02
N GLU A 585 -8.91 18.44 -1.02
CA GLU A 585 -10.02 17.50 -1.16
C GLU A 585 -11.15 17.98 -2.08
N GLN A 586 -11.41 19.29 -2.16
CA GLN A 586 -12.45 19.82 -3.05
C GLN A 586 -12.05 19.64 -4.52
N GLN A 587 -10.78 19.92 -4.85
CA GLN A 587 -10.25 19.69 -6.19
C GLN A 587 -10.20 18.20 -6.54
N ARG A 588 -9.89 17.32 -5.57
CA ARG A 588 -9.97 15.87 -5.77
C ARG A 588 -11.38 15.41 -6.13
N GLN A 589 -12.39 15.88 -5.40
CA GLN A 589 -13.79 15.54 -5.69
C GLN A 589 -14.28 16.07 -7.05
N LEU A 590 -13.67 17.14 -7.57
CA LEU A 590 -13.92 17.68 -8.91
C LEU A 590 -13.04 17.05 -10.00
N ASP A 591 -12.18 16.10 -9.64
CA ASP A 591 -11.13 15.50 -10.49
C ASP A 591 -10.32 16.55 -11.27
N SER A 592 -9.85 17.58 -10.56
CA SER A 592 -9.03 18.67 -11.11
C SER A 592 -7.60 18.61 -10.54
N PRO A 593 -6.77 17.62 -10.95
CA PRO A 593 -5.43 17.45 -10.41
C PRO A 593 -4.48 18.56 -10.86
N MET A 594 -3.51 18.87 -10.01
CA MET A 594 -2.38 19.73 -10.34
C MET A 594 -1.31 18.95 -11.10
N LEU A 595 -1.16 17.67 -10.74
CA LEU A 595 -0.28 16.70 -11.38
C LEU A 595 -1.04 15.39 -11.52
N SER A 596 -0.96 14.76 -12.69
CA SER A 596 -1.48 13.40 -12.89
C SER A 596 -0.53 12.62 -13.78
N TYR A 597 -0.22 11.39 -13.37
CA TYR A 597 0.60 10.47 -14.13
C TYR A 597 -0.11 9.12 -14.25
N GLU A 598 -0.28 8.67 -15.49
CA GLU A 598 -0.89 7.39 -15.84
C GLU A 598 0.11 6.57 -16.65
N ILE A 599 0.23 5.28 -16.33
CA ILE A 599 1.18 4.37 -16.97
C ILE A 599 0.65 2.94 -16.95
N GLU A 600 0.92 2.17 -18.00
CA GLU A 600 0.59 0.75 -18.07
C GLU A 600 1.40 -0.05 -17.04
N THR A 601 0.77 -1.01 -16.36
CA THR A 601 1.43 -1.75 -15.26
C THR A 601 2.64 -2.54 -15.73
N VAL A 602 2.63 -3.04 -16.97
CA VAL A 602 3.77 -3.75 -17.58
C VAL A 602 5.04 -2.91 -17.65
N LYS A 603 4.91 -1.57 -17.70
CA LYS A 603 6.05 -0.63 -17.72
C LYS A 603 6.58 -0.30 -16.32
N LEU A 604 5.88 -0.70 -15.27
CA LEU A 604 6.24 -0.50 -13.86
C LEU A 604 6.92 -1.70 -13.22
N ALA A 605 6.85 -2.88 -13.85
CA ALA A 605 7.42 -4.11 -13.34
C ALA A 605 8.90 -3.94 -12.95
N GLY A 606 9.21 -4.20 -11.67
CA GLY A 606 10.57 -4.12 -11.12
C GLY A 606 11.14 -2.71 -10.95
N LYS A 607 10.37 -1.67 -11.28
CA LYS A 607 10.81 -0.27 -11.22
C LYS A 607 10.44 0.39 -9.89
N LYS A 608 11.30 1.29 -9.43
CA LYS A 608 11.07 2.13 -8.26
C LYS A 608 10.23 3.34 -8.66
N VAL A 609 9.12 3.56 -7.96
CA VAL A 609 8.32 4.78 -8.07
C VAL A 609 8.52 5.62 -6.82
N ALA A 610 8.91 6.88 -6.98
CA ALA A 610 9.14 7.81 -5.87
C ALA A 610 8.35 9.11 -6.06
N LEU A 611 7.88 9.67 -4.94
CA LEU A 611 7.37 11.03 -4.87
C LEU A 611 8.42 11.89 -4.15
N ALA A 612 8.93 12.89 -4.85
CA ALA A 612 9.90 13.84 -4.34
C ALA A 612 9.34 15.26 -4.41
N PHE A 613 9.78 16.14 -3.50
CA PHE A 613 9.57 17.58 -3.60
C PHE A 613 10.92 18.25 -3.75
N VAL A 614 11.24 18.69 -4.97
CA VAL A 614 12.52 19.32 -5.27
C VAL A 614 12.44 20.84 -5.06
N PRO A 615 13.52 21.54 -4.70
CA PRO A 615 13.47 23.00 -4.59
C PRO A 615 13.08 23.64 -5.93
N ALA A 616 12.12 24.57 -5.89
CA ALA A 616 11.50 25.16 -7.08
C ALA A 616 12.43 26.08 -7.89
N SER A 617 13.49 26.58 -7.25
CA SER A 617 14.51 27.44 -7.88
C SER A 617 15.89 27.24 -7.25
N GLU A 618 16.92 27.82 -7.88
CA GLU A 618 18.26 27.84 -7.30
C GLU A 618 18.33 28.59 -5.96
N ALA A 619 17.50 29.63 -5.79
CA ALA A 619 17.42 30.34 -4.52
C ALA A 619 16.82 29.45 -3.41
N ASP A 620 15.82 28.65 -3.75
CA ASP A 620 15.24 27.66 -2.83
C ASP A 620 16.25 26.57 -2.47
N ARG A 621 17.05 26.12 -3.44
CA ARG A 621 18.13 25.15 -3.22
C ARG A 621 19.19 25.70 -2.28
N GLN A 622 19.66 26.93 -2.50
CA GLN A 622 20.62 27.60 -1.62
C GLN A 622 20.06 27.80 -0.21
N ALA A 623 18.77 28.16 -0.10
CA ALA A 623 18.12 28.30 1.20
C ALA A 623 18.15 26.98 1.97
N VAL A 624 17.78 25.85 1.37
CA VAL A 624 17.85 24.55 2.08
C VAL A 624 19.28 24.16 2.41
N ASN A 625 20.21 24.28 1.46
CA ASN A 625 21.62 23.94 1.68
C ASN A 625 22.25 24.71 2.84
N SER A 626 21.81 25.93 3.11
CA SER A 626 22.30 26.73 4.25
C SER A 626 21.96 26.16 5.62
N TYR A 627 21.00 25.24 5.72
CA TYR A 627 20.62 24.57 6.97
C TYR A 627 21.27 23.19 7.13
N LEU A 628 22.00 22.69 6.13
CA LEU A 628 22.71 21.42 6.24
C LEU A 628 23.97 21.58 7.10
N PRO A 629 24.27 20.63 8.01
CA PRO A 629 25.47 20.71 8.83
C PRO A 629 26.74 20.64 7.97
N MET A 630 27.73 21.46 8.32
CA MET A 630 29.06 21.40 7.70
C MET A 630 29.92 20.32 8.39
N PRO A 631 30.89 19.72 7.68
CA PRO A 631 31.86 18.83 8.32
C PRO A 631 32.55 19.50 9.51
N HIS A 632 32.72 18.78 10.61
CA HIS A 632 33.40 19.30 11.79
C HIS A 632 34.88 19.55 11.49
N GLU A 633 35.44 20.67 11.99
CA GLU A 633 36.84 21.04 11.77
C GLU A 633 37.83 20.00 12.33
N ASP A 634 37.41 19.25 13.35
CA ASP A 634 38.20 18.19 13.99
C ASP A 634 38.15 16.84 13.25
N GLY A 635 37.41 16.76 12.14
CA GLY A 635 37.23 15.55 11.35
C GLY A 635 36.32 14.50 11.98
N SER A 636 35.63 14.82 13.09
CA SER A 636 34.62 13.95 13.66
C SER A 636 33.40 13.83 12.71
N PRO A 637 32.69 12.69 12.71
CA PRO A 637 31.49 12.52 11.89
C PRO A 637 30.38 13.49 12.31
N ILE A 638 29.58 13.95 11.35
CA ILE A 638 28.33 14.64 11.63
C ILE A 638 27.40 13.66 12.36
N GLU A 639 26.87 14.07 13.51
CA GLU A 639 25.95 13.29 14.30
C GLU A 639 24.49 13.70 14.02
N ALA A 640 23.54 12.84 14.40
CA ALA A 640 22.10 13.09 14.25
C ALA A 640 21.65 14.43 14.86
N LYS A 641 22.30 14.86 15.94
CA LYS A 641 21.99 16.10 16.67
C LYS A 641 22.37 17.37 15.89
N ASP A 642 23.25 17.26 14.91
CA ASP A 642 23.78 18.39 14.14
C ASP A 642 22.85 18.79 12.99
N PHE A 643 21.89 17.93 12.65
CA PHE A 643 20.87 18.23 11.65
C PHE A 643 19.77 19.16 12.19
N PRO A 644 19.22 20.04 11.34
CA PRO A 644 18.11 20.90 11.73
C PRO A 644 16.87 20.06 12.03
N ARG A 645 16.27 20.27 13.20
CA ARG A 645 15.00 19.63 13.57
C ARG A 645 13.78 20.26 12.88
N ALA A 646 13.96 21.46 12.31
CA ALA A 646 12.93 22.17 11.57
C ALA A 646 13.54 23.05 10.48
N LEU A 647 12.83 23.20 9.35
CA LEU A 647 13.18 24.13 8.28
C LEU A 647 12.18 25.30 8.23
N PRO A 648 12.59 26.53 7.84
CA PRO A 648 11.69 27.67 7.70
C PRO A 648 10.77 27.48 6.47
N GLY A 649 9.63 26.82 6.67
CA GLY A 649 8.72 26.41 5.61
C GLY A 649 8.27 27.57 4.71
N TYR A 650 8.02 28.74 5.28
CA TYR A 650 7.59 29.93 4.54
C TYR A 650 8.62 30.47 3.52
N ALA A 651 9.91 30.21 3.74
CA ALA A 651 10.98 30.78 2.93
C ALA A 651 11.27 29.96 1.66
N ILE A 652 10.91 28.68 1.68
CA ILE A 652 11.30 27.68 0.68
C ILE A 652 10.08 27.29 -0.15
N GLN A 653 10.22 27.32 -1.48
CA GLN A 653 9.28 26.75 -2.41
C GLN A 653 9.79 25.43 -2.99
N VAL A 654 8.88 24.49 -3.19
CA VAL A 654 9.15 23.15 -3.72
C VAL A 654 8.17 22.76 -4.83
N THR A 655 8.64 21.90 -5.72
CA THR A 655 7.87 21.35 -6.84
C THR A 655 7.75 19.83 -6.66
N PRO A 656 6.53 19.26 -6.67
CA PRO A 656 6.34 17.81 -6.66
C PRO A 656 6.85 17.19 -7.97
N GLU A 657 7.58 16.08 -7.84
CA GLU A 657 8.03 15.23 -8.94
C GLU A 657 7.68 13.77 -8.66
N LEU A 658 6.96 13.14 -9.58
CA LEU A 658 6.88 11.68 -9.66
C LEU A 658 8.08 11.19 -10.47
N ARG A 659 8.80 10.23 -9.90
CA ARG A 659 10.04 9.70 -10.47
C ARG A 659 9.95 8.18 -10.66
N LEU A 660 10.41 7.69 -11.80
CA LEU A 660 10.49 6.28 -12.15
C LEU A 660 11.97 5.91 -12.33
N ASP A 661 12.49 5.03 -11.48
CA ASP A 661 13.93 4.70 -11.39
C ASP A 661 14.82 5.96 -11.35
N GLY A 662 14.37 6.96 -10.59
CA GLY A 662 15.06 8.24 -10.42
C GLY A 662 14.87 9.26 -11.54
N LEU A 663 14.27 8.89 -12.68
CA LEU A 663 13.93 9.84 -13.74
C LEU A 663 12.60 10.54 -13.43
N ALA A 664 12.56 11.87 -13.42
CA ALA A 664 11.32 12.63 -13.29
C ALA A 664 10.42 12.39 -14.52
N VAL A 665 9.24 11.82 -14.30
CA VAL A 665 8.25 11.49 -15.32
C VAL A 665 7.04 12.42 -15.30
N ALA A 666 6.80 13.09 -14.17
CA ALA A 666 5.76 14.11 -14.05
C ALA A 666 6.17 15.15 -12.99
N SER A 667 5.92 16.43 -13.27
CA SER A 667 6.22 17.56 -12.38
C SER A 667 5.26 18.72 -12.64
N ALA A 668 4.79 19.42 -11.61
CA ALA A 668 3.88 20.55 -11.77
C ALA A 668 3.88 21.54 -10.60
N GLY A 669 3.75 22.83 -10.93
CA GLY A 669 3.54 23.90 -9.96
C GLY A 669 4.75 24.21 -9.07
N SER A 670 4.56 25.10 -8.09
CA SER A 670 5.52 25.37 -7.01
C SER A 670 4.72 25.80 -5.78
N TYR A 671 5.13 25.29 -4.61
CA TYR A 671 4.35 25.41 -3.38
C TYR A 671 5.27 25.75 -2.22
N THR A 672 4.76 26.52 -1.27
CA THR A 672 5.45 26.72 0.01
C THR A 672 5.66 25.37 0.71
N LEU A 673 6.88 25.13 1.19
CA LEU A 673 7.22 23.94 1.97
C LEU A 673 6.28 23.84 3.18
N GLY A 674 5.67 22.66 3.39
CA GLY A 674 4.65 22.40 4.41
C GLY A 674 3.20 22.70 3.99
N THR A 675 2.95 23.02 2.72
CA THR A 675 1.58 23.09 2.18
C THR A 675 0.93 21.71 2.27
N SER A 676 -0.27 21.61 2.85
CA SER A 676 -1.05 20.37 2.84
C SER A 676 -1.61 20.13 1.44
N LEU A 677 -1.41 18.92 0.91
CA LEU A 677 -1.82 18.48 -0.41
C LEU A 677 -2.63 17.18 -0.28
N THR A 678 -3.24 16.74 -1.37
CA THR A 678 -3.99 15.49 -1.43
C THR A 678 -3.43 14.62 -2.56
N GLY A 679 -2.97 13.42 -2.22
CA GLY A 679 -2.62 12.40 -3.20
C GLY A 679 -3.83 11.53 -3.51
N GLU A 680 -3.86 10.92 -4.68
CA GLU A 680 -4.78 9.83 -4.99
C GLU A 680 -4.08 8.86 -5.94
N GLY A 681 -3.93 7.61 -5.52
CA GLY A 681 -3.25 6.57 -6.27
C GLY A 681 -4.11 5.33 -6.44
N GLY A 682 -3.82 4.52 -7.45
CA GLY A 682 -4.46 3.23 -7.61
C GLY A 682 -4.35 2.66 -9.01
N PHE A 683 -5.19 1.67 -9.30
CA PHE A 683 -5.14 0.92 -10.53
C PHE A 683 -6.51 0.93 -11.22
N THR A 684 -6.54 0.58 -12.50
CA THR A 684 -7.76 0.09 -13.14
C THR A 684 -8.35 -1.08 -12.32
N GLN A 685 -9.67 -1.15 -12.21
CA GLN A 685 -10.39 -2.28 -11.59
C GLN A 685 -10.06 -3.59 -12.30
N MET A 686 -10.17 -4.73 -11.61
CA MET A 686 -9.82 -6.05 -12.15
C MET A 686 -10.59 -6.41 -13.44
N ASP A 687 -11.79 -5.88 -13.62
CA ASP A 687 -12.61 -6.08 -14.82
C ASP A 687 -12.40 -5.04 -15.93
N LEU A 688 -11.46 -4.10 -15.72
CA LEU A 688 -11.06 -3.01 -16.60
C LEU A 688 -12.15 -1.96 -16.89
N GLN A 689 -13.26 -1.91 -16.13
CA GLN A 689 -14.37 -0.99 -16.40
C GLN A 689 -14.26 0.38 -15.72
N GLY A 690 -13.24 0.59 -14.87
CA GLY A 690 -13.05 1.85 -14.16
C GLY A 690 -11.78 1.88 -13.35
N TRP A 691 -11.67 2.88 -12.47
CA TRP A 691 -10.55 3.04 -11.55
C TRP A 691 -10.91 2.58 -10.13
N ASP A 692 -9.96 1.95 -9.47
CA ASP A 692 -9.95 1.70 -8.03
C ASP A 692 -8.86 2.58 -7.43
N LEU A 693 -9.25 3.64 -6.74
CA LEU A 693 -8.36 4.68 -6.25
C LEU A 693 -8.46 4.85 -4.74
N THR A 694 -7.35 5.24 -4.14
CA THR A 694 -7.19 5.51 -2.72
C THR A 694 -6.61 6.91 -2.56
N PRO A 695 -7.25 7.78 -1.75
CA PRO A 695 -6.66 9.06 -1.41
C PRO A 695 -5.57 8.90 -0.33
N ASP A 696 -4.49 9.64 -0.49
CA ASP A 696 -3.32 9.70 0.39
C ASP A 696 -3.15 11.12 0.98
N ILE A 697 -2.67 11.20 2.21
CA ILE A 697 -2.37 12.48 2.87
C ILE A 697 -0.95 12.91 2.48
N LEU A 698 -0.81 14.09 1.86
CA LEU A 698 0.46 14.61 1.40
C LEU A 698 0.79 15.96 2.03
N VAL A 699 2.07 16.20 2.27
CA VAL A 699 2.59 17.52 2.63
C VAL A 699 3.73 17.89 1.68
N ALA A 700 3.72 19.12 1.16
CA ALA A 700 4.80 19.62 0.32
C ALA A 700 6.13 19.59 1.08
N GLY A 701 7.09 18.81 0.60
CA GLY A 701 8.36 18.52 1.30
C GLY A 701 8.48 17.09 1.82
N GLN A 702 7.41 16.30 1.78
CA GLN A 702 7.40 14.88 2.12
C GLN A 702 8.04 14.05 1.01
N ILE A 703 9.03 13.23 1.34
CA ILE A 703 9.70 12.36 0.37
C ILE A 703 9.34 10.91 0.67
N GLY A 704 8.95 10.16 -0.36
CA GLY A 704 8.52 8.77 -0.19
C GLY A 704 8.65 7.91 -1.44
N ALA A 705 8.55 6.60 -1.24
CA ALA A 705 8.47 5.59 -2.30
C ALA A 705 7.09 4.94 -2.32
N LEU A 706 6.55 4.79 -3.53
CA LEU A 706 5.35 4.03 -3.81
C LEU A 706 5.78 2.60 -4.14
N GLY A 707 5.55 1.68 -3.20
CA GLY A 707 5.80 0.26 -3.40
C GLY A 707 4.66 -0.36 -4.18
N ILE A 708 4.93 -0.86 -5.39
CA ILE A 708 3.92 -1.46 -6.27
C ILE A 708 4.07 -2.98 -6.30
N SER A 709 2.97 -3.69 -6.06
CA SER A 709 2.85 -5.14 -6.24
C SER A 709 1.84 -5.44 -7.35
N LEU A 710 2.34 -6.09 -8.40
CA LEU A 710 1.55 -6.47 -9.59
C LEU A 710 1.22 -7.96 -9.50
N GLN A 711 0.40 -8.36 -8.52
CA GLN A 711 0.16 -9.76 -8.13
C GLN A 711 1.38 -10.45 -7.53
N GLY A 712 2.00 -9.81 -6.55
CA GLY A 712 3.18 -10.31 -5.86
C GLY A 712 4.43 -9.48 -6.13
N ILE A 713 5.40 -9.54 -5.22
CA ILE A 713 6.77 -9.06 -5.46
C ILE A 713 7.61 -10.20 -6.08
N ALA A 714 8.43 -9.96 -7.09
CA ALA A 714 9.30 -11.03 -7.64
C ALA A 714 10.53 -11.25 -6.74
N GLY A 715 10.99 -12.50 -6.58
CA GLY A 715 12.23 -12.77 -5.82
C GLY A 715 13.42 -12.00 -6.40
N ARG A 716 13.57 -12.01 -7.73
CA ARG A 716 14.60 -11.24 -8.43
C ARG A 716 14.51 -9.72 -8.21
N GLN A 717 13.31 -9.19 -7.99
CA GLN A 717 13.12 -7.76 -7.67
C GLN A 717 13.73 -7.44 -6.30
N LEU A 718 13.56 -8.33 -5.32
CA LEU A 718 14.22 -8.23 -4.02
C LEU A 718 15.74 -8.43 -4.13
N ASP A 719 16.22 -9.42 -4.90
CA ASP A 719 17.65 -9.66 -5.11
C ASP A 719 18.33 -8.45 -5.75
N SER A 720 17.69 -7.85 -6.76
CA SER A 720 18.21 -6.67 -7.47
C SER A 720 18.25 -5.45 -6.54
N LEU A 721 17.22 -5.27 -5.72
CA LEU A 721 17.20 -4.22 -4.70
C LEU A 721 18.29 -4.44 -3.65
N GLN A 722 18.46 -5.67 -3.16
CA GLN A 722 19.52 -6.03 -2.23
C GLN A 722 20.89 -5.72 -2.81
N ALA A 723 21.16 -6.10 -4.06
CA ALA A 723 22.41 -5.83 -4.74
C ALA A 723 22.68 -4.32 -4.86
N ARG A 724 21.66 -3.51 -5.20
CA ARG A 724 21.80 -2.04 -5.24
C ARG A 724 22.08 -1.43 -3.86
N LEU A 725 21.42 -1.91 -2.82
CA LEU A 725 21.69 -1.45 -1.46
C LEU A 725 23.09 -1.86 -0.99
N GLN A 726 23.57 -3.05 -1.34
CA GLN A 726 24.92 -3.52 -1.04
C GLN A 726 25.99 -2.71 -1.79
N ASP A 727 25.76 -2.40 -3.07
CA ASP A 727 26.61 -1.52 -3.87
C ASP A 727 26.67 -0.11 -3.25
N THR A 728 25.49 0.45 -2.91
CA THR A 728 25.39 1.74 -2.22
C THR A 728 26.19 1.71 -0.92
N LYS A 729 25.99 0.69 -0.08
CA LYS A 729 26.76 0.50 1.16
C LYS A 729 28.27 0.48 0.91
N GLN A 730 28.75 -0.30 -0.06
CA GLN A 730 30.18 -0.39 -0.36
C GLN A 730 30.75 0.96 -0.83
N LYS A 731 30.02 1.68 -1.68
CA LYS A 731 30.41 3.02 -2.12
C LYS A 731 30.50 4.00 -0.95
N LEU A 732 29.56 3.95 -0.01
CA LEU A 732 29.61 4.78 1.20
C LEU A 732 30.78 4.43 2.12
N LEU A 733 31.02 3.15 2.39
CA LEU A 733 32.14 2.70 3.23
C LEU A 733 33.49 3.04 2.63
N SER A 734 33.60 3.01 1.30
CA SER A 734 34.82 3.37 0.57
C SER A 734 35.00 4.89 0.38
N GLN A 735 34.09 5.71 0.91
CA GLN A 735 34.03 7.17 0.68
C GLN A 735 34.01 7.55 -0.81
N ASN A 736 33.58 6.62 -1.68
CA ASN A 736 33.43 6.85 -3.11
C ASN A 736 32.02 7.33 -3.40
N PHE A 737 31.85 8.65 -3.43
CA PHE A 737 30.55 9.29 -3.63
C PHE A 737 30.25 9.59 -5.10
N VAL A 738 31.13 9.17 -6.02
CA VAL A 738 30.91 9.29 -7.47
C VAL A 738 29.68 8.43 -7.82
N ASP A 739 28.71 9.05 -8.50
CA ASP A 739 27.46 8.43 -8.96
C ASP A 739 26.43 8.02 -7.88
N ILE A 740 26.54 8.48 -6.62
CA ILE A 740 25.46 8.29 -5.63
C ILE A 740 24.59 9.54 -5.57
N SER A 741 23.44 9.54 -6.24
CA SER A 741 22.48 10.63 -6.07
C SER A 741 21.72 10.49 -4.73
N GLY A 742 21.29 11.62 -4.14
CA GLY A 742 20.44 11.60 -2.96
C GLY A 742 19.14 10.81 -3.18
N GLU A 743 18.64 10.77 -4.41
CA GLU A 743 17.49 9.96 -4.82
C GLU A 743 17.82 8.47 -4.93
N GLN A 744 19.01 8.10 -5.40
CA GLN A 744 19.42 6.71 -5.49
C GLN A 744 19.51 6.10 -4.09
N LEU A 745 20.09 6.84 -3.14
CA LEU A 745 20.17 6.45 -1.74
C LEU A 745 18.79 6.41 -1.08
N SER A 746 18.06 7.54 -1.06
CA SER A 746 16.78 7.63 -0.36
C SER A 746 15.72 6.74 -0.98
N GLY A 747 15.63 6.71 -2.32
CA GLY A 747 14.64 5.93 -3.04
C GLY A 747 14.82 4.42 -2.83
N ASP A 748 16.06 3.90 -2.86
CA ASP A 748 16.27 2.45 -2.69
C ASP A 748 16.00 2.01 -1.23
N LEU A 749 16.38 2.82 -0.24
CA LEU A 749 16.05 2.57 1.16
C LEU A 749 14.54 2.56 1.40
N LEU A 750 13.85 3.57 0.86
CA LEU A 750 12.40 3.68 0.99
C LEU A 750 11.67 2.53 0.27
N ALA A 751 12.09 2.20 -0.96
CA ALA A 751 11.53 1.10 -1.74
C ALA A 751 11.70 -0.25 -1.03
N ALA A 752 12.84 -0.45 -0.34
CA ALA A 752 13.12 -1.67 0.39
C ALA A 752 12.14 -1.94 1.52
N VAL A 753 11.79 -0.92 2.31
CA VAL A 753 10.82 -1.06 3.41
C VAL A 753 9.43 -1.42 2.87
N VAL A 754 8.94 -0.68 1.86
CA VAL A 754 7.58 -0.92 1.34
C VAL A 754 7.46 -2.23 0.56
N TRP A 755 8.48 -2.64 -0.22
CA TRP A 755 8.47 -3.95 -0.88
C TRP A 755 8.63 -5.11 0.10
N SER A 756 9.41 -4.92 1.17
CA SER A 756 9.50 -5.89 2.27
C SER A 756 8.16 -6.10 2.95
N TYR A 757 7.42 -5.01 3.20
CA TYR A 757 6.05 -5.09 3.70
C TYR A 757 5.12 -5.87 2.76
N LEU A 758 5.06 -5.51 1.47
CA LEU A 758 4.22 -6.20 0.50
C LEU A 758 4.57 -7.69 0.38
N ALA A 759 5.85 -8.02 0.26
CA ALA A 759 6.32 -9.40 0.21
C ALA A 759 5.96 -10.20 1.48
N SER A 760 6.03 -9.58 2.67
CA SER A 760 5.69 -10.24 3.94
C SER A 760 4.20 -10.63 4.01
N ILE A 761 3.29 -9.71 3.65
CA ILE A 761 1.85 -9.97 3.71
C ILE A 761 1.38 -10.95 2.63
N GLU A 762 2.10 -11.01 1.50
CA GLU A 762 1.88 -11.97 0.42
C GLU A 762 2.34 -13.37 0.82
N SER A 763 3.55 -13.49 1.38
CA SER A 763 4.09 -14.74 1.91
C SER A 763 3.17 -15.34 2.99
N PHE A 764 2.66 -14.50 3.89
CA PHE A 764 1.65 -14.94 4.86
C PHE A 764 0.38 -15.48 4.18
N GLY A 765 -0.10 -14.88 3.09
CA GLY A 765 -1.23 -15.40 2.32
C GLY A 765 -0.96 -16.75 1.67
N TYR A 766 0.23 -16.92 1.10
CA TYR A 766 0.66 -18.19 0.52
C TYR A 766 0.70 -19.33 1.55
N LEU A 767 1.16 -19.04 2.76
CA LEU A 767 1.20 -20.03 3.84
C LEU A 767 -0.18 -20.28 4.45
N ALA A 768 -0.94 -19.22 4.72
CA ALA A 768 -2.25 -19.31 5.38
C ALA A 768 -3.28 -20.04 4.52
N GLN A 769 -3.26 -19.86 3.20
CA GLN A 769 -4.25 -20.50 2.31
C GLN A 769 -4.13 -22.03 2.28
N LYS A 770 -2.89 -22.57 2.39
CA LYS A 770 -2.63 -24.03 2.35
C LYS A 770 -3.34 -24.79 3.47
N LYS A 771 -3.79 -24.07 4.49
CA LYS A 771 -4.23 -24.64 5.76
C LYS A 771 -5.59 -24.15 6.22
N THR A 772 -6.21 -23.25 5.45
CA THR A 772 -7.52 -22.67 5.75
C THR A 772 -8.60 -23.08 4.73
N GLU A 773 -8.29 -24.04 3.84
CA GLU A 773 -9.14 -24.38 2.68
C GLU A 773 -9.58 -23.14 1.87
N MET A 774 -8.71 -22.13 1.84
CA MET A 774 -8.86 -20.91 1.08
C MET A 774 -7.99 -20.99 -0.16
N VAL A 775 -8.37 -20.25 -1.19
CA VAL A 775 -7.47 -19.82 -2.25
C VAL A 775 -7.21 -18.34 -2.04
N ASP A 776 -5.95 -17.91 -2.07
CA ASP A 776 -5.53 -16.50 -1.90
C ASP A 776 -4.46 -16.16 -2.94
N VAL A 777 -4.73 -15.15 -3.76
CA VAL A 777 -3.79 -14.65 -4.75
C VAL A 777 -3.66 -13.13 -4.60
N PRO A 778 -2.42 -12.60 -4.47
CA PRO A 778 -2.19 -11.17 -4.42
C PRO A 778 -2.80 -10.45 -5.64
N GLY A 779 -3.40 -9.28 -5.42
CA GLY A 779 -3.98 -8.44 -6.47
C GLY A 779 -3.03 -7.32 -6.87
N LEU A 780 -3.60 -6.27 -7.49
CA LEU A 780 -2.91 -5.01 -7.75
C LEU A 780 -2.90 -4.17 -6.47
N SER A 781 -1.73 -4.00 -5.86
CA SER A 781 -1.59 -3.31 -4.58
C SER A 781 -0.50 -2.24 -4.65
N TYR A 782 -0.68 -1.16 -3.90
CA TYR A 782 0.42 -0.26 -3.58
C TYR A 782 0.39 0.19 -2.12
N GLY A 783 1.57 0.47 -1.59
CA GLY A 783 1.76 1.16 -0.32
C GLY A 783 2.67 2.37 -0.50
N PHE A 784 2.60 3.31 0.42
CA PHE A 784 3.39 4.54 0.39
C PHE A 784 4.23 4.66 1.66
N PHE A 785 5.55 4.54 1.53
CA PHE A 785 6.47 4.73 2.65
C PHE A 785 7.22 6.05 2.50
N TYR A 786 7.20 6.89 3.54
CA TYR A 786 7.71 8.25 3.44
C TYR A 786 8.26 8.80 4.75
N ALA A 787 9.15 9.78 4.62
CA ALA A 787 9.56 10.65 5.70
C ALA A 787 8.41 11.59 6.08
N MET A 788 7.91 11.49 7.32
CA MET A 788 6.82 12.35 7.79
C MET A 788 7.26 13.81 7.75
N ALA A 789 6.37 14.68 7.30
CA ALA A 789 6.60 16.12 7.23
C ALA A 789 5.42 16.82 7.91
N ILE A 790 5.61 17.35 9.12
CA ILE A 790 4.55 18.02 9.88
C ILE A 790 4.79 19.53 9.87
N PRO A 791 3.90 20.32 9.23
CA PRO A 791 4.02 21.77 9.21
C PRO A 791 3.55 22.37 10.53
N ILE A 792 4.38 23.22 11.12
CA ILE A 792 4.00 24.07 12.25
C ILE A 792 3.36 25.34 11.70
N ARG A 793 2.07 25.53 11.98
CA ARG A 793 1.30 26.68 11.49
C ARG A 793 1.21 27.78 12.56
N GLY A 794 1.19 29.03 12.11
CA GLY A 794 0.84 30.19 12.92
C GLY A 794 -0.51 30.77 12.49
N TYR A 795 -0.82 31.98 12.93
CA TYR A 795 -2.04 32.67 12.49
C TYR A 795 -2.14 32.80 10.97
N GLY A 796 -3.36 32.81 10.45
CA GLY A 796 -3.59 32.90 9.01
C GLY A 796 -3.27 31.63 8.23
N GLY A 797 -2.97 30.51 8.91
CA GLY A 797 -2.56 29.26 8.26
C GLY A 797 -1.11 29.26 7.75
N ILE A 798 -0.33 30.30 8.08
CA ILE A 798 1.06 30.49 7.65
C ILE A 798 1.91 29.33 8.18
N VAL A 799 2.64 28.65 7.28
CA VAL A 799 3.62 27.63 7.67
C VAL A 799 4.86 28.33 8.21
N ARG A 800 5.10 28.29 9.52
CA ARG A 800 6.29 28.86 10.15
C ARG A 800 7.50 27.96 9.94
N SER A 801 7.32 26.67 10.17
CA SER A 801 8.38 25.69 10.00
C SER A 801 7.83 24.32 9.59
N LEU A 802 8.70 23.47 9.05
CA LEU A 802 8.41 22.07 8.74
C LEU A 802 9.31 21.17 9.59
N THR A 803 8.73 20.18 10.26
CA THR A 803 9.45 19.20 11.10
C THR A 803 9.39 17.79 10.50
N PHE A 804 10.37 16.96 10.81
CA PHE A 804 10.48 15.57 10.34
C PHE A 804 10.48 14.60 11.54
N PRO A 805 9.31 14.30 12.11
CA PRO A 805 9.20 13.60 13.40
C PRO A 805 9.41 12.08 13.31
N GLY A 806 9.55 11.51 12.11
CA GLY A 806 9.68 10.08 11.92
C GLY A 806 9.36 9.63 10.50
N VAL A 807 9.19 8.33 10.32
CA VAL A 807 8.79 7.71 9.05
C VAL A 807 7.44 7.01 9.19
N LEU A 808 6.72 6.90 8.09
CA LEU A 808 5.38 6.32 8.03
C LEU A 808 5.22 5.43 6.80
N LEU A 809 4.68 4.24 7.01
CA LEU A 809 4.26 3.30 5.97
C LEU A 809 2.73 3.31 5.92
N ASP A 810 2.16 3.93 4.90
CA ASP A 810 0.72 3.94 4.63
C ASP A 810 0.35 2.84 3.64
N ALA A 811 -0.42 1.84 4.09
CA ALA A 811 -0.88 0.73 3.26
C ALA A 811 -2.32 0.95 2.79
N GLY A 812 -2.57 2.09 2.16
CA GLY A 812 -3.91 2.53 1.74
C GLY A 812 -4.57 1.72 0.61
N HIS A 813 -3.85 0.86 -0.11
CA HIS A 813 -4.39 0.15 -1.29
C HIS A 813 -3.91 -1.31 -1.39
N ILE A 814 -4.47 -2.20 -0.56
CA ILE A 814 -4.12 -3.63 -0.54
C ILE A 814 -5.27 -4.47 -1.10
N ARG A 815 -5.07 -5.05 -2.30
CA ARG A 815 -6.06 -5.87 -3.01
C ARG A 815 -5.59 -7.31 -3.15
N ARG A 816 -6.56 -8.22 -3.14
CA ARG A 816 -6.34 -9.65 -3.40
C ARG A 816 -7.57 -10.28 -4.04
N THR A 817 -7.38 -11.49 -4.54
CA THR A 817 -8.50 -12.40 -4.84
C THR A 817 -8.42 -13.54 -3.84
N ALA A 818 -9.49 -13.76 -3.08
CA ALA A 818 -9.51 -14.84 -2.10
C ALA A 818 -10.93 -15.38 -1.90
N TYR A 819 -11.06 -16.70 -1.82
CA TYR A 819 -12.34 -17.33 -1.53
C TYR A 819 -12.20 -18.76 -0.97
N SER A 820 -13.22 -19.22 -0.24
CA SER A 820 -13.26 -20.57 0.33
C SER A 820 -13.44 -21.61 -0.77
N LYS A 821 -12.63 -22.68 -0.76
CA LYS A 821 -12.74 -23.81 -1.70
C LYS A 821 -14.10 -24.52 -1.63
N HIS A 822 -14.81 -24.36 -0.52
CA HIS A 822 -16.09 -24.99 -0.22
C HIS A 822 -17.30 -24.06 -0.34
N ASN A 823 -17.10 -22.80 -0.78
CA ASN A 823 -18.15 -21.78 -0.86
C ASN A 823 -18.69 -21.35 0.52
N ASN A 824 -17.86 -21.37 1.57
CA ASN A 824 -18.25 -20.90 2.90
C ASN A 824 -17.92 -19.42 3.10
N GLN A 825 -18.94 -18.57 3.14
CA GLN A 825 -18.79 -17.13 3.36
C GLN A 825 -18.24 -16.80 4.75
N SER A 826 -18.59 -17.58 5.79
CA SER A 826 -18.07 -17.32 7.13
C SER A 826 -16.57 -17.55 7.22
N ASP A 827 -16.05 -18.58 6.54
CA ASP A 827 -14.62 -18.86 6.52
C ASP A 827 -13.88 -17.74 5.76
N TRP A 828 -14.46 -17.27 4.66
CA TRP A 828 -13.94 -16.14 3.90
C TRP A 828 -13.88 -14.84 4.72
N ILE A 829 -14.93 -14.49 5.46
CA ILE A 829 -14.94 -13.30 6.33
C ILE A 829 -13.86 -13.41 7.41
N LYS A 830 -13.73 -14.57 8.06
CA LYS A 830 -12.70 -14.81 9.11
C LYS A 830 -11.30 -14.70 8.53
N TYR A 831 -11.05 -15.33 7.38
CA TYR A 831 -9.78 -15.25 6.67
C TYR A 831 -9.42 -13.81 6.31
N ASN A 832 -10.42 -13.02 5.87
CA ASN A 832 -10.18 -11.63 5.49
C ASN A 832 -9.83 -10.73 6.68
N ARG A 833 -10.48 -10.91 7.84
CA ARG A 833 -10.13 -10.21 9.09
C ARG A 833 -8.70 -10.56 9.52
N LEU A 834 -8.38 -11.86 9.54
CA LEU A 834 -7.02 -12.35 9.84
C LEU A 834 -5.96 -11.69 8.95
N LYS A 835 -6.16 -11.72 7.63
CA LYS A 835 -5.23 -11.13 6.67
C LYS A 835 -5.01 -9.64 6.94
N GLY A 836 -6.09 -8.89 7.19
CA GLY A 836 -5.98 -7.46 7.49
C GLY A 836 -5.24 -7.17 8.80
N GLN A 837 -5.51 -7.93 9.86
CA GLN A 837 -4.84 -7.75 11.15
C GLN A 837 -3.36 -8.13 11.09
N HIS A 838 -3.01 -9.21 10.38
CA HIS A 838 -1.62 -9.54 10.11
C HIS A 838 -0.93 -8.43 9.31
N SER A 839 -1.58 -7.91 8.26
CA SER A 839 -1.06 -6.77 7.52
C SER A 839 -0.82 -5.56 8.43
N SER A 840 -1.77 -5.18 9.28
CA SER A 840 -1.59 -4.07 10.23
C SER A 840 -0.43 -4.32 11.21
N ALA A 841 -0.25 -5.55 11.69
CA ALA A 841 0.91 -5.88 12.51
C ALA A 841 2.23 -5.77 11.73
N MET A 842 2.27 -6.14 10.45
CA MET A 842 3.47 -5.98 9.62
C MET A 842 3.87 -4.52 9.41
N GLU A 843 2.91 -3.58 9.44
CA GLU A 843 3.19 -2.16 9.22
C GLU A 843 4.17 -1.55 10.23
N HIS A 844 4.13 -1.98 11.51
CA HIS A 844 5.11 -1.55 12.50
C HIS A 844 6.31 -2.50 12.57
N ALA A 845 6.08 -3.82 12.42
CA ALA A 845 7.13 -4.82 12.57
C ALA A 845 8.24 -4.69 11.51
N ILE A 846 7.87 -4.37 10.26
CA ILE A 846 8.83 -4.15 9.18
C ILE A 846 9.65 -2.88 9.44
N LEU A 847 9.03 -1.84 10.00
CA LEU A 847 9.78 -0.66 10.41
C LEU A 847 10.77 -1.02 11.52
N GLU A 848 10.33 -1.68 12.58
CA GLU A 848 11.21 -2.10 13.67
C GLU A 848 12.38 -2.95 13.19
N GLN A 849 12.11 -3.92 12.32
CA GLN A 849 13.14 -4.78 11.75
C GLN A 849 14.09 -4.03 10.81
N ALA A 850 13.62 -3.01 10.09
CA ALA A 850 14.46 -2.21 9.19
C ALA A 850 15.52 -1.37 9.94
N PHE A 851 15.28 -1.07 11.21
CA PHE A 851 16.16 -0.23 12.04
C PHE A 851 16.77 -0.97 13.24
N ASP A 852 16.53 -2.27 13.38
CA ASP A 852 17.04 -3.08 14.50
C ASP A 852 18.54 -3.35 14.32
N ASP A 853 19.39 -2.66 15.10
CA ASP A 853 20.82 -2.97 15.16
C ASP A 853 21.06 -4.09 16.17
N PRO A 854 21.47 -5.30 15.74
CA PRO A 854 21.70 -6.41 16.65
C PRO A 854 22.87 -6.18 17.61
N ASN A 855 23.67 -5.13 17.41
CA ASN A 855 24.78 -4.75 18.29
C ASN A 855 24.41 -3.65 19.30
N ASP A 856 23.19 -3.12 19.26
CA ASP A 856 22.71 -2.12 20.20
C ASP A 856 21.74 -2.74 21.23
N ASP A 857 21.87 -2.31 22.49
CA ASP A 857 20.92 -2.63 23.55
C ASP A 857 19.60 -1.86 23.38
N PHE A 858 19.43 -1.02 22.36
CA PHE A 858 18.19 -0.34 22.00
C PHE A 858 17.42 -1.08 20.90
N TYR A 859 16.09 -1.20 21.04
CA TYR A 859 15.22 -1.83 20.02
C TYR A 859 14.28 -0.76 19.46
N PRO A 860 14.26 -0.52 18.14
CA PRO A 860 13.37 0.46 17.56
C PRO A 860 11.90 0.16 17.89
N SER A 861 11.09 1.19 18.05
CA SER A 861 9.69 1.05 18.44
C SER A 861 8.78 1.77 17.45
N GLY A 862 8.06 0.98 16.66
CA GLY A 862 6.98 1.42 15.78
C GLY A 862 5.61 1.21 16.42
N ILE A 863 4.59 1.82 15.81
CA ILE A 863 3.19 1.68 16.18
C ILE A 863 2.34 1.40 14.93
N SER A 864 1.32 0.56 15.09
CA SER A 864 0.25 0.29 14.11
C SER A 864 -1.08 0.27 14.87
N ALA A 865 -2.21 0.19 14.16
CA ALA A 865 -3.52 0.04 14.82
C ALA A 865 -3.56 -1.20 15.74
N SER A 866 -3.07 -2.34 15.24
CA SER A 866 -3.03 -3.60 16.00
C SER A 866 -2.14 -3.50 17.25
N LYS A 867 -0.97 -2.86 17.13
CA LYS A 867 -0.06 -2.65 18.28
C LYS A 867 -0.63 -1.65 19.28
N ALA A 868 -1.32 -0.61 18.83
CA ALA A 868 -1.95 0.38 19.69
C ALA A 868 -3.09 -0.22 20.52
N LEU A 869 -3.93 -1.09 19.92
CA LEU A 869 -4.96 -1.84 20.65
C LEU A 869 -4.34 -2.77 21.71
N ALA A 870 -3.24 -3.45 21.36
CA ALA A 870 -2.51 -4.31 22.30
C ALA A 870 -1.94 -3.53 23.49
N ILE A 871 -1.27 -2.39 23.23
CA ILE A 871 -0.73 -1.51 24.28
C ILE A 871 -1.85 -0.98 25.18
N ALA A 872 -2.95 -0.49 24.61
CA ALA A 872 -4.09 -0.01 25.41
C ALA A 872 -4.68 -1.11 26.30
N GLY A 873 -4.76 -2.35 25.78
CA GLY A 873 -5.15 -3.51 26.56
C GLY A 873 -4.19 -3.80 27.71
N ALA A 874 -2.88 -3.63 27.51
CA ALA A 874 -1.85 -3.84 28.52
C ALA A 874 -1.87 -2.74 29.61
N GLU A 875 -2.24 -1.52 29.24
CA GLU A 875 -2.52 -0.41 30.17
C GLU A 875 -3.84 -0.59 30.94
N GLY A 876 -4.57 -1.69 30.72
CA GLY A 876 -5.84 -1.99 31.37
C GLY A 876 -7.00 -1.11 30.90
N GLN A 877 -6.93 -0.53 29.70
CA GLN A 877 -8.05 0.21 29.11
C GLN A 877 -9.17 -0.74 28.67
N LYS A 878 -10.41 -0.21 28.57
CA LYS A 878 -11.46 -0.92 27.85
C LYS A 878 -11.17 -0.88 26.34
N ILE A 879 -11.31 -2.02 25.70
CA ILE A 879 -11.32 -2.15 24.24
C ILE A 879 -12.76 -2.40 23.83
N TYR A 880 -13.32 -1.50 23.03
CA TYR A 880 -14.68 -1.55 22.54
C TYR A 880 -14.71 -2.16 21.14
N THR A 881 -15.72 -2.98 20.85
CA THR A 881 -16.18 -3.30 19.50
C THR A 881 -17.56 -2.68 19.31
N LEU A 882 -17.59 -1.58 18.57
CA LEU A 882 -18.77 -0.78 18.32
C LEU A 882 -19.38 -1.11 16.97
N THR A 883 -20.70 -1.15 16.93
CA THR A 883 -21.55 -1.41 15.78
C THR A 883 -22.73 -0.44 15.82
N ALA A 884 -23.57 -0.45 14.79
CA ALA A 884 -24.82 0.31 14.81
C ALA A 884 -25.73 -0.04 16.02
N ALA A 885 -25.63 -1.27 16.57
CA ALA A 885 -26.46 -1.74 17.67
C ALA A 885 -26.06 -1.18 19.04
N ASN A 886 -24.77 -0.92 19.27
CA ASN A 886 -24.23 -0.40 20.54
C ASN A 886 -23.52 0.97 20.36
N GLN A 887 -23.77 1.70 19.27
CA GLN A 887 -23.15 2.99 18.96
C GLN A 887 -23.31 4.06 20.06
N GLY A 888 -24.30 3.92 20.96
CA GLY A 888 -24.43 4.80 22.13
C GLY A 888 -23.21 4.79 23.05
N GLN A 889 -22.44 3.69 23.03
CA GLN A 889 -21.19 3.54 23.79
C GLN A 889 -20.04 4.37 23.22
N LEU A 890 -20.18 4.94 22.02
CA LEU A 890 -19.21 5.89 21.48
C LEU A 890 -19.03 7.09 22.43
N MET A 891 -20.05 7.48 23.20
CA MET A 891 -19.96 8.56 24.20
C MET A 891 -19.04 8.22 25.39
N SER A 892 -18.77 6.93 25.62
CA SER A 892 -17.85 6.43 26.65
C SER A 892 -16.40 6.37 26.16
N VAL A 893 -16.16 6.59 24.86
CA VAL A 893 -14.85 6.58 24.22
C VAL A 893 -14.30 8.01 24.17
N GLN A 894 -13.21 8.26 24.88
CA GLN A 894 -12.60 9.59 25.06
C GLN A 894 -11.50 9.83 24.02
N GLN A 895 -11.86 9.78 22.74
CA GLN A 895 -10.95 9.95 21.61
C GLN A 895 -11.12 11.30 20.91
N SER A 896 -10.26 11.58 19.93
CA SER A 896 -10.26 12.87 19.21
C SER A 896 -11.60 13.18 18.49
N PRO A 897 -11.96 14.47 18.32
CA PRO A 897 -13.15 14.85 17.57
C PRO A 897 -13.18 14.31 16.13
N ALA A 898 -12.00 14.23 15.48
CA ALA A 898 -11.85 13.66 14.14
C ALA A 898 -12.25 12.18 14.10
N PHE A 899 -11.77 11.38 15.06
CA PHE A 899 -12.20 10.00 15.22
C PHE A 899 -13.72 9.89 15.43
N MET A 900 -14.29 10.76 16.27
CA MET A 900 -15.73 10.72 16.56
C MET A 900 -16.58 11.00 15.31
N GLU A 901 -16.12 11.88 14.40
CA GLU A 901 -16.76 12.13 13.10
C GLU A 901 -16.63 10.91 12.19
N GLU A 902 -15.44 10.34 12.09
CA GLU A 902 -15.19 9.15 11.27
C GLU A 902 -15.99 7.94 11.74
N ALA A 903 -16.07 7.72 13.05
CA ALA A 903 -16.84 6.63 13.63
C ALA A 903 -18.33 6.72 13.28
N ARG A 904 -18.91 7.92 13.33
CA ARG A 904 -20.30 8.15 12.89
C ARG A 904 -20.50 7.83 11.42
N ASN A 905 -19.55 8.22 10.56
CA ASN A 905 -19.60 7.92 9.12
C ASN A 905 -19.50 6.41 8.85
N ALA A 906 -18.63 5.72 9.58
CA ALA A 906 -18.46 4.27 9.49
C ALA A 906 -19.74 3.53 9.93
N PHE A 907 -20.40 3.93 11.03
CA PHE A 907 -21.68 3.35 11.43
C PHE A 907 -22.79 3.60 10.40
N ALA A 908 -22.84 4.79 9.82
CA ALA A 908 -23.78 5.11 8.75
C ALA A 908 -23.56 4.24 7.50
N ALA A 909 -22.33 3.76 7.28
CA ALA A 909 -21.97 2.81 6.23
C ALA A 909 -22.08 1.33 6.65
N GLY A 910 -22.63 1.04 7.83
CA GLY A 910 -22.84 -0.33 8.34
C GLY A 910 -21.56 -1.04 8.78
N LYS A 911 -20.50 -0.30 9.12
CA LYS A 911 -19.22 -0.86 9.56
C LYS A 911 -19.17 -1.09 11.07
N GLU A 912 -18.29 -1.99 11.46
CA GLU A 912 -17.89 -2.30 12.84
C GLU A 912 -16.58 -1.56 13.14
N ILE A 913 -16.42 -1.05 14.37
CA ILE A 913 -15.21 -0.33 14.81
C ILE A 913 -14.66 -0.99 16.06
N ALA A 914 -13.37 -1.34 16.08
CA ALA A 914 -12.70 -1.66 17.33
C ALA A 914 -11.75 -0.54 17.75
N VAL A 915 -11.87 -0.06 18.99
CA VAL A 915 -11.13 1.11 19.51
C VAL A 915 -10.92 1.01 21.01
N HIS A 916 -9.86 1.64 21.52
CA HIS A 916 -9.60 1.75 22.96
C HIS A 916 -10.22 3.00 23.60
N GLU A 917 -10.37 2.97 24.93
CA GLU A 917 -11.09 4.00 25.69
C GLU A 917 -10.49 5.41 25.61
N ARG A 918 -9.16 5.54 25.61
CA ARG A 918 -8.46 6.83 25.65
C ARG A 918 -7.09 6.76 24.95
N PRO A 919 -6.55 7.88 24.40
CA PRO A 919 -5.25 7.90 23.75
C PRO A 919 -4.13 7.21 24.55
N ILE A 920 -3.29 6.43 23.85
CA ILE A 920 -2.05 5.85 24.40
C ILE A 920 -0.87 6.80 24.17
N ASN A 921 0.19 6.65 24.96
CA ASN A 921 1.46 7.35 24.75
C ASN A 921 2.58 6.32 24.65
N TYR A 922 3.16 6.14 23.46
CA TYR A 922 4.17 5.11 23.22
C TYR A 922 5.15 5.53 22.13
N ALA A 923 6.46 5.47 22.41
CA ALA A 923 7.54 5.68 21.44
C ALA A 923 7.38 6.93 20.55
N GLY A 924 6.99 8.07 21.14
CA GLY A 924 6.79 9.33 20.42
C GLY A 924 5.41 9.48 19.76
N PHE A 925 4.59 8.44 19.71
CA PHE A 925 3.19 8.50 19.31
C PHE A 925 2.27 8.80 20.50
N SER A 926 1.31 9.70 20.28
CA SER A 926 0.20 9.96 21.18
C SER A 926 -1.10 9.95 20.40
N GLY A 927 -2.01 9.01 20.70
CA GLY A 927 -3.28 8.94 20.00
C GLY A 927 -4.02 7.60 20.08
N ALA A 928 -5.07 7.51 19.25
CA ALA A 928 -5.86 6.30 19.04
C ALA A 928 -5.23 5.35 18.02
N GLY A 929 -5.40 4.05 18.22
CA GLY A 929 -5.34 3.07 17.14
C GLY A 929 -6.64 2.29 17.12
N TYR A 930 -7.19 2.10 15.94
CA TYR A 930 -8.52 1.53 15.77
C TYR A 930 -8.66 0.87 14.40
N GLU A 931 -9.60 -0.06 14.29
CA GLU A 931 -9.94 -0.74 13.04
C GLU A 931 -11.39 -0.47 12.65
N ILE A 932 -11.65 -0.32 11.36
CA ILE A 932 -12.99 -0.22 10.77
C ILE A 932 -13.17 -1.41 9.83
N ILE A 933 -14.09 -2.31 10.17
CA ILE A 933 -14.29 -3.58 9.48
C ILE A 933 -15.68 -3.63 8.83
N ASP A 934 -15.74 -4.15 7.60
CA ASP A 934 -16.99 -4.56 6.98
C ASP A 934 -17.38 -5.96 7.50
N PRO A 935 -18.47 -6.09 8.26
CA PRO A 935 -18.85 -7.38 8.82
C PRO A 935 -19.33 -8.40 7.76
N GLN A 936 -19.68 -7.96 6.55
CA GLN A 936 -20.20 -8.83 5.48
C GLN A 936 -19.09 -9.43 4.60
N THR A 937 -17.93 -8.80 4.56
CA THR A 937 -16.80 -9.21 3.71
C THR A 937 -15.53 -9.48 4.51
N GLY A 938 -15.40 -8.94 5.72
CA GLY A 938 -14.15 -8.93 6.49
C GLY A 938 -13.11 -7.97 5.94
N ALA A 939 -13.44 -7.11 4.96
CA ALA A 939 -12.58 -6.03 4.52
C ALA A 939 -12.35 -5.03 5.66
N GLY A 940 -11.19 -4.39 5.71
CA GLY A 940 -10.79 -3.56 6.85
C GLY A 940 -9.99 -2.32 6.49
N ALA A 941 -10.06 -1.34 7.38
CA ALA A 941 -9.10 -0.24 7.50
C ALA A 941 -8.49 -0.29 8.90
N TYR A 942 -7.17 -0.21 8.98
CA TYR A 942 -6.41 -0.25 10.23
C TYR A 942 -5.72 1.10 10.38
N LEU A 943 -6.18 1.88 11.35
CA LEU A 943 -5.94 3.31 11.40
C LEU A 943 -5.25 3.70 12.71
N ILE A 944 -4.33 4.65 12.59
CA ILE A 944 -3.76 5.39 13.72
C ILE A 944 -4.21 6.85 13.64
N GLN A 945 -4.37 7.49 14.79
CA GLN A 945 -4.77 8.90 14.87
C GLN A 945 -3.82 9.78 14.05
N GLY A 946 -4.38 10.68 13.24
CA GLY A 946 -3.67 11.42 12.20
C GLY A 946 -4.12 11.05 10.78
N GLY A 947 -4.97 10.03 10.63
CA GLY A 947 -5.59 9.63 9.37
C GLY A 947 -4.75 8.65 8.53
N ALA A 948 -3.59 8.24 9.05
CA ALA A 948 -2.73 7.26 8.40
C ALA A 948 -3.30 5.84 8.53
N ARG A 949 -3.20 5.07 7.43
CA ARG A 949 -3.75 3.70 7.29
C ARG A 949 -2.62 2.68 7.40
N GLY A 950 -1.81 2.82 8.44
CA GLY A 950 -0.43 2.43 8.39
C GLY A 950 0.31 2.36 9.73
N GLY A 951 1.61 2.11 9.62
CA GLY A 951 2.56 2.05 10.72
C GLY A 951 3.48 3.27 10.74
N GLN A 952 3.86 3.71 11.93
CA GLN A 952 4.75 4.86 12.11
C GLN A 952 5.88 4.55 13.08
N MET A 953 7.01 5.21 12.89
CA MET A 953 8.15 5.16 13.82
C MET A 953 8.68 6.58 14.06
N GLY A 954 8.55 7.05 15.30
CA GLY A 954 9.00 8.38 15.74
C GLY A 954 10.19 8.35 16.69
N THR A 955 10.93 7.23 16.75
CA THR A 955 12.17 7.12 17.54
C THR A 955 13.30 7.94 16.92
N ALA A 956 14.45 8.04 17.60
CA ALA A 956 15.60 8.81 17.13
C ALA A 956 16.10 8.31 15.75
N GLU A 957 16.05 7.00 15.50
CA GLU A 957 16.43 6.36 14.24
C GLU A 957 15.45 6.74 13.12
N GLY A 958 14.14 6.65 13.40
CA GLY A 958 13.10 7.05 12.46
C GLY A 958 13.17 8.55 12.13
N GLN A 959 13.44 9.40 13.11
CA GLN A 959 13.66 10.84 12.93
C GLN A 959 14.91 11.11 12.08
N LEU A 960 16.02 10.43 12.39
CA LEU A 960 17.24 10.57 11.63
C LEU A 960 17.04 10.17 10.17
N LEU A 961 16.38 9.04 9.90
CA LEU A 961 16.08 8.67 8.52
C LEU A 961 15.19 9.72 7.85
N ALA A 962 14.14 10.20 8.52
CA ALA A 962 13.25 11.21 7.97
C ALA A 962 13.98 12.50 7.61
N ILE A 963 14.94 12.92 8.44
CA ILE A 963 15.81 14.06 8.20
C ILE A 963 16.76 13.79 7.03
N VAL A 964 17.45 12.65 7.02
CA VAL A 964 18.41 12.28 5.97
C VAL A 964 17.71 12.18 4.61
N VAL A 965 16.60 11.45 4.53
CA VAL A 965 15.77 11.32 3.32
C VAL A 965 15.17 12.67 2.94
N GLY A 966 14.62 13.39 3.92
CA GLY A 966 14.05 14.73 3.80
C GLY A 966 15.02 15.70 3.14
N LEU A 967 16.29 15.68 3.57
CA LEU A 967 17.32 16.64 3.17
C LEU A 967 18.16 16.21 1.96
N ALA A 968 18.30 14.89 1.70
CA ALA A 968 19.14 14.35 0.64
C ALA A 968 18.70 14.76 -0.78
N ILE A 969 17.41 15.06 -1.01
CA ILE A 969 16.92 15.51 -2.32
C ILE A 969 17.17 17.02 -2.54
N PHE A 970 17.28 17.81 -1.47
CA PHE A 970 17.55 19.25 -1.58
C PHE A 970 19.02 19.55 -1.86
N GLY A 971 19.92 18.76 -1.27
CA GLY A 971 21.36 18.88 -1.42
C GLY A 971 21.89 18.20 -2.68
N GLY A 972 21.89 18.91 -3.83
CA GLY A 972 22.86 18.56 -4.88
C GLY A 972 24.26 18.49 -4.27
N LEU A 973 25.05 17.48 -4.65
CA LEU A 973 26.33 16.99 -4.09
C LEU A 973 27.51 18.00 -3.97
N ALA A 974 27.26 19.29 -3.74
CA ALA A 974 28.30 20.25 -3.41
C ALA A 974 28.50 20.30 -1.89
N PHE A 975 29.61 19.70 -1.45
CA PHE A 975 30.32 19.92 -0.17
C PHE A 975 29.73 19.41 1.16
N GLY A 976 28.45 19.07 1.29
CA GLY A 976 27.86 18.65 2.58
C GLY A 976 27.58 17.15 2.77
N VAL A 977 27.62 16.36 1.69
CA VAL A 977 27.02 15.01 1.67
C VAL A 977 27.95 13.92 2.22
N SER A 978 29.26 14.09 2.19
CA SER A 978 30.23 13.06 2.66
C SER A 978 30.05 12.68 4.13
N ALA A 979 29.50 13.58 4.96
CA ALA A 979 29.24 13.31 6.38
C ALA A 979 27.79 12.89 6.68
N LEU A 980 26.81 13.27 5.84
CA LEU A 980 25.44 12.71 5.78
C LEU A 980 25.46 11.17 5.63
N LEU A 981 26.51 10.66 4.98
CA LEU A 981 26.65 9.28 4.56
C LEU A 981 27.23 8.34 5.64
N ALA A 982 27.88 8.85 6.68
CA ALA A 982 28.39 8.03 7.79
C ALA A 982 27.26 7.53 8.70
N GLY A 983 26.27 8.37 9.00
CA GLY A 983 25.05 7.97 9.71
C GLY A 983 24.13 7.08 8.87
N ALA A 984 24.06 7.33 7.55
CA ALA A 984 23.32 6.47 6.62
C ALA A 984 23.93 5.06 6.51
N ALA A 985 25.25 4.91 6.70
CA ALA A 985 25.94 3.63 6.62
C ALA A 985 25.44 2.59 7.66
N GLY A 986 25.02 3.03 8.85
CA GLY A 986 24.40 2.16 9.87
C GLY A 986 23.05 1.61 9.42
N ILE A 987 22.16 2.49 8.94
CA ILE A 987 20.84 2.11 8.38
C ILE A 987 21.01 1.20 7.14
N LEU A 988 22.03 1.46 6.31
CA LEU A 988 22.40 0.64 5.16
C LEU A 988 23.04 -0.72 5.51
N VAL A 989 23.37 -0.99 6.77
CA VAL A 989 23.74 -2.35 7.21
C VAL A 989 22.48 -3.19 7.44
N LEU A 990 21.44 -2.59 8.00
CA LEU A 990 20.26 -3.29 8.52
C LEU A 990 19.23 -3.59 7.42
N ILE A 991 19.02 -2.65 6.49
CA ILE A 991 18.03 -2.81 5.42
C ILE A 991 18.41 -3.93 4.43
N PRO A 992 19.66 -4.09 3.96
CA PRO A 992 20.04 -5.25 3.15
C PRO A 992 19.84 -6.58 3.90
N LEU A 993 20.07 -6.61 5.22
CA LEU A 993 19.86 -7.82 6.03
C LEU A 993 18.38 -8.18 6.10
N LEU A 994 17.50 -7.19 6.31
CA LEU A 994 16.06 -7.33 6.19
C LEU A 994 15.66 -7.89 4.82
N VAL A 995 16.09 -7.25 3.74
CA VAL A 995 15.77 -7.71 2.36
C VAL A 995 16.29 -9.12 2.13
N THR A 996 17.48 -9.47 2.61
CA THR A 996 18.04 -10.84 2.51
C THR A 996 17.18 -11.85 3.27
N THR A 997 16.78 -11.53 4.51
CA THR A 997 15.93 -12.42 5.32
C THR A 997 14.58 -12.67 4.67
N ILE A 998 14.00 -11.65 4.05
CA ILE A 998 12.73 -11.75 3.34
C ILE A 998 12.90 -12.49 2.01
N ALA A 999 13.93 -12.16 1.22
CA ALA A 999 14.22 -12.83 -0.05
C ALA A 999 14.50 -14.33 0.14
N LEU A 1000 15.23 -14.73 1.18
CA LEU A 1000 15.45 -16.14 1.50
C LEU A 1000 14.16 -16.84 1.97
N ALA A 1001 13.34 -16.18 2.79
CA ALA A 1001 12.01 -16.68 3.13
C ALA A 1001 11.11 -16.82 1.88
N TYR A 1002 11.34 -15.99 0.87
CA TYR A 1002 10.61 -15.95 -0.40
C TYR A 1002 11.09 -17.00 -1.42
N ILE A 1003 12.40 -17.28 -1.50
CA ILE A 1003 13.03 -18.13 -2.53
C ILE A 1003 12.92 -19.63 -2.20
N GLU A 1004 12.92 -20.04 -0.94
CA GLU A 1004 12.97 -21.47 -0.58
C GLU A 1004 11.70 -22.03 0.06
N GLY A 1005 10.70 -21.20 0.38
CA GLY A 1005 9.66 -21.61 1.34
C GLY A 1005 10.27 -22.10 2.67
N ALA A 1006 11.45 -21.58 3.04
CA ALA A 1006 12.32 -22.16 4.05
C ALA A 1006 11.90 -21.85 5.50
N ASP A 1007 11.47 -22.92 6.16
CA ASP A 1007 11.83 -23.39 7.50
C ASP A 1007 11.85 -22.37 8.67
N PRO A 1008 10.78 -22.30 9.48
CA PRO A 1008 10.76 -21.52 10.73
C PRO A 1008 11.81 -21.97 11.76
N LEU A 1009 12.27 -23.23 11.69
CA LEU A 1009 13.31 -23.74 12.59
C LEU A 1009 14.69 -23.18 12.23
N ASN A 1010 14.96 -22.93 10.96
CA ASN A 1010 16.20 -22.29 10.56
C ASN A 1010 16.21 -20.81 10.88
N ALA A 1011 15.10 -20.11 11.14
CA ALA A 1011 15.16 -18.71 11.56
C ALA A 1011 15.94 -18.49 12.88
N ALA A 1012 15.96 -19.47 13.79
CA ALA A 1012 16.74 -19.41 15.04
C ALA A 1012 18.21 -19.80 14.83
N THR A 1013 18.47 -20.86 14.06
CA THR A 1013 19.83 -21.30 13.69
C THR A 1013 20.49 -20.30 12.73
N PHE A 1014 19.71 -19.62 11.90
CA PHE A 1014 20.10 -18.54 10.99
C PHE A 1014 20.30 -17.24 11.74
N ARG A 1015 19.48 -16.90 12.75
CA ARG A 1015 19.81 -15.81 13.70
C ARG A 1015 21.12 -16.08 14.44
N ALA A 1016 21.38 -17.34 14.82
CA ALA A 1016 22.63 -17.74 15.45
C ALA A 1016 23.82 -17.74 14.47
N ILE A 1017 23.65 -18.21 13.22
CA ILE A 1017 24.68 -18.20 12.18
C ILE A 1017 24.96 -16.77 11.71
N VAL A 1018 23.94 -15.92 11.57
CA VAL A 1018 24.09 -14.49 11.28
C VAL A 1018 24.73 -13.77 12.46
N ALA A 1019 24.36 -14.06 13.72
CA ALA A 1019 25.04 -13.50 14.89
C ALA A 1019 26.50 -13.97 15.01
N ILE A 1020 26.81 -15.22 14.63
CA ILE A 1020 28.17 -15.77 14.60
C ILE A 1020 28.98 -15.23 13.42
N LEU A 1021 28.37 -15.04 12.24
CA LEU A 1021 29.02 -14.45 11.06
C LEU A 1021 29.22 -12.94 11.20
N VAL A 1022 28.28 -12.23 11.85
CA VAL A 1022 28.40 -10.80 12.18
C VAL A 1022 29.41 -10.59 13.32
N GLY A 1023 29.43 -11.47 14.31
CA GLY A 1023 30.45 -11.46 15.37
C GLY A 1023 31.87 -11.83 14.90
N ALA A 1024 32.01 -12.59 13.81
CA ALA A 1024 33.31 -13.01 13.28
C ALA A 1024 33.89 -12.11 12.17
N PHE A 1025 33.12 -11.16 11.60
CA PHE A 1025 33.57 -10.34 10.46
C PHE A 1025 33.74 -8.84 10.73
N VAL A 1026 33.49 -8.34 11.94
CA VAL A 1026 33.64 -6.89 12.26
C VAL A 1026 34.73 -6.60 13.31
N ALA A 1027 35.39 -7.60 13.87
CA ALA A 1027 36.63 -7.41 14.63
C ALA A 1027 37.77 -8.17 13.93
N PRO A 1028 38.85 -7.56 13.38
CA PRO A 1028 39.32 -6.17 13.52
C PRO A 1028 39.79 -5.50 12.21
N ALA A 1029 39.45 -4.21 12.03
CA ALA A 1029 40.38 -3.27 11.42
C ALA A 1029 41.36 -2.84 12.53
N ILE A 1030 42.44 -3.59 12.72
CA ILE A 1030 43.76 -3.28 13.30
C ILE A 1030 44.43 -4.61 13.65
N ALA A 1031 45.64 -4.83 13.11
CA ALA A 1031 46.63 -5.89 13.37
C ALA A 1031 46.58 -7.20 12.51
N GLU A 1032 47.26 -7.11 11.36
CA GLU A 1032 48.26 -8.02 10.76
C GLU A 1032 48.05 -9.55 10.57
N GLN A 1033 48.54 -9.99 9.40
CA GLN A 1033 48.53 -11.31 8.76
C GLN A 1033 49.29 -12.41 9.54
N LEU A 1034 48.72 -13.63 9.69
CA LEU A 1034 49.39 -14.96 9.47
C LEU A 1034 48.64 -16.23 9.95
N ILE A 1035 47.39 -16.19 10.44
CA ILE A 1035 46.72 -17.40 11.03
C ILE A 1035 45.59 -17.99 10.16
N ILE A 1036 45.17 -17.30 9.10
CA ILE A 1036 43.94 -17.62 8.34
C ILE A 1036 44.06 -18.89 7.48
N SER A 1037 45.25 -19.28 7.04
CA SER A 1037 45.44 -20.51 6.24
C SER A 1037 45.22 -21.79 7.05
N ALA A 1038 45.45 -21.76 8.37
CA ALA A 1038 45.32 -22.93 9.25
C ALA A 1038 43.87 -23.15 9.71
N LEU A 1039 43.08 -22.08 9.85
CA LEU A 1039 41.68 -22.17 10.27
C LEU A 1039 40.76 -22.64 9.14
N ILE A 1040 41.04 -22.23 7.90
CA ILE A 1040 40.27 -22.65 6.71
C ILE A 1040 40.46 -24.16 6.45
N ALA A 1041 41.68 -24.69 6.63
CA ALA A 1041 41.95 -26.13 6.50
C ALA A 1041 41.26 -26.96 7.61
N TYR A 1042 41.17 -26.43 8.84
CA TYR A 1042 40.49 -27.10 9.95
C TYR A 1042 38.96 -27.13 9.75
N ILE A 1043 38.37 -26.04 9.26
CA ILE A 1043 36.93 -25.91 9.00
C ILE A 1043 36.50 -26.77 7.80
N PHE A 1044 37.32 -26.86 6.74
CA PHE A 1044 37.03 -27.75 5.59
C PHE A 1044 37.07 -29.25 5.98
N THR A 1045 37.91 -29.62 6.95
CA THR A 1045 38.00 -31.00 7.44
C THR A 1045 36.80 -31.37 8.33
N LEU A 1046 36.26 -30.40 9.08
CA LEU A 1046 35.03 -30.55 9.88
C LEU A 1046 33.77 -30.65 9.01
N LEU A 1047 33.67 -29.87 7.93
CA LEU A 1047 32.55 -29.90 6.98
C LEU A 1047 32.47 -31.22 6.18
N LEU A 1048 33.60 -31.83 5.84
CA LEU A 1048 33.62 -33.13 5.15
C LEU A 1048 33.28 -34.32 6.07
N THR A 1049 33.36 -34.15 7.39
CA THR A 1049 33.04 -35.23 8.35
C THR A 1049 31.54 -35.27 8.68
N VAL A 1050 30.82 -34.14 8.53
CA VAL A 1050 29.37 -34.04 8.79
C VAL A 1050 28.52 -34.43 7.57
N ILE A 1051 29.09 -34.45 6.35
CA ILE A 1051 28.38 -34.85 5.12
C ILE A 1051 28.39 -36.39 4.92
N ARG A 1052 28.91 -37.18 5.87
CA ARG A 1052 28.98 -38.65 5.78
C ARG A 1052 28.40 -39.42 6.97
N SER A 1053 27.55 -38.80 7.79
CA SER A 1053 26.77 -39.49 8.82
C SER A 1053 25.27 -39.28 8.62
#